data_AF-A0A426UBC6-F1
#
_entry.id   AF-A0A426UBC6-F1
#
_cell.length_a   1.000
_cell.length_b   1.000
_cell.length_c   1.000
_cell.angle_alpha   90.00
_cell.angle_beta   90.00
_cell.angle_gamma   90.00
#
_symmetry.space_group_name_H-M   'P 1'
#
loop_
_entity.id
_entity.type
_entity.pdbx_description
1 polymer ?
#
loop_
_entity_poly.entity_id
_entity_poly.type
_entity_poly.pdbx_seq_one_letter_code
_entity_poly.pdbx_strand_id
1 'polypeptide(L)'
;MRIFLAFTLLVSLLWIAPAPVHAATPDLLITVTHGGMQRLPAQDLIVAGLPATLDPTHLWLHQGAQVVPLEIIGATTRLDAVDELRFYAPPPGDRWNQASFFRLSLAATPAPSMAQRNAATGDAAERTTAFERDASYQPRIYDSRRGGPDGDRWFTADLRADAEGDGEFRATLDPILPAAPGTTTVTLTSQVYVGTQMQLSLRLGGGTSVTLNPTIGLWEEQATFTTDHFTNGLSETLHLALHSPSGVAAGMLLDRITWQRPVRLALGQRGAVFRGAEGLWRYRMADLPAGWALYAVSTPFAPVRLSTDATSFVAGPAAHDYLVAGPGTLHTPSLRQRQAGDILAPRVADALYVAPAAWHEALAPLLAHRTAQGFRVSAVALDAIYDQWSDGAVDPEAIRRFVIHSATWPTPPQHLVLVGDGTSDPHDWTARGPNNLNIIPPYLAVVDPWLGEAPCDTCYARIATPDPRDDPLPALAVGRLPVKSAAELTALVTKLVGYDTAPDEGRWRGTIAMIADDPDTAGDFAAEANRMAATFPGDMRVWRVFYNPSGLAGSIASAPRAREQAMAAFNNGAALLVYTGHSHPWQWAITDVDSENSWLLGLYDPDQLTNYERLPVVLAMTCLSSAFSRPAMSGTTVDERLLLTPGGAVAVWGPTGMGVLYGHDRLQRGFFDALWAAPPGSATLGHLTQAGLRELHTGGSGIGGPLFTYVLLGDPLTRVRYQGGYEVLLPLVAR
;
A
#
# COMPACT_ATOMS: atom_id res chain seq x y z
N MET A 1 12.99 28.09 20.60
CA MET A 1 12.25 27.14 19.74
C MET A 1 12.36 27.43 18.24
N ARG A 2 12.32 28.69 17.77
CA ARG A 2 12.47 29.03 16.32
C ARG A 2 13.86 28.82 15.70
N ILE A 3 14.93 28.79 16.50
CA ILE A 3 16.32 28.65 16.01
C ILE A 3 16.71 27.16 15.84
N PHE A 4 16.08 26.25 16.57
CA PHE A 4 16.34 24.81 16.45
C PHE A 4 15.67 24.21 15.19
N LEU A 5 14.48 24.69 14.81
CA LEU A 5 13.79 24.24 13.60
C LEU A 5 14.58 24.56 12.30
N ALA A 6 15.29 25.69 12.27
CA ALA A 6 16.04 26.13 11.09
C ALA A 6 17.34 25.34 10.88
N PHE A 7 17.98 24.86 11.96
CA PHE A 7 19.24 24.14 11.87
C PHE A 7 19.05 22.66 11.50
N THR A 8 17.94 22.05 11.91
CA THR A 8 17.58 20.69 11.50
C THR A 8 17.16 20.65 10.03
N LEU A 9 16.38 21.63 9.55
CA LEU A 9 15.99 21.73 8.14
C LEU A 9 17.19 21.83 7.18
N LEU A 10 18.24 22.57 7.56
CA LEU A 10 19.41 22.80 6.69
C LEU A 10 20.26 21.54 6.49
N VAL A 11 20.27 20.61 7.46
CA VAL A 11 20.99 19.33 7.34
C VAL A 11 20.13 18.28 6.61
N SER A 12 18.79 18.37 6.71
CA SER A 12 17.84 17.56 5.92
C SER A 12 17.89 17.87 4.41
N LEU A 13 18.28 19.09 4.04
CA LEU A 13 18.42 19.55 2.65
C LEU A 13 19.61 18.94 1.89
N LEU A 14 20.48 18.14 2.52
CA LEU A 14 21.56 17.42 1.83
C LEU A 14 21.14 16.05 1.26
N TRP A 15 19.94 15.56 1.62
CA TRP A 15 19.43 14.26 1.21
C TRP A 15 18.19 14.39 0.31
N ILE A 16 18.19 15.40 -0.56
CA ILE A 16 17.04 15.77 -1.37
C ILE A 16 16.60 14.55 -2.19
N ALA A 17 15.34 14.15 -2.01
CA ALA A 17 14.60 13.41 -3.02
C ALA A 17 14.88 14.01 -4.41
N PRO A 18 14.91 13.23 -5.50
CA PRO A 18 15.21 13.76 -6.83
C PRO A 18 14.38 15.04 -7.07
N ALA A 19 15.05 16.11 -7.50
CA ALA A 19 14.42 17.41 -7.71
C ALA A 19 13.18 17.25 -8.60
N PRO A 20 12.09 17.97 -8.32
CA PRO A 20 10.89 17.87 -9.14
C PRO A 20 11.22 18.13 -10.61
N VAL A 21 10.80 17.21 -11.47
CA VAL A 21 11.02 17.30 -12.91
C VAL A 21 10.15 18.42 -13.46
N HIS A 22 10.78 19.56 -13.76
CA HIS A 22 10.14 20.67 -14.45
C HIS A 22 9.82 20.23 -15.88
N ALA A 23 8.58 20.40 -16.31
CA ALA A 23 8.12 19.95 -17.63
C ALA A 23 8.91 20.62 -18.75
N ALA A 24 9.61 19.82 -19.56
CA ALA A 24 9.87 20.19 -20.94
C ALA A 24 8.62 19.83 -21.76
N THR A 25 8.10 20.74 -22.57
CA THR A 25 6.94 20.46 -23.41
C THR A 25 7.40 19.97 -24.78
N PRO A 26 6.80 18.89 -25.33
CA PRO A 26 5.75 18.02 -24.78
C PRO A 26 6.25 17.00 -23.74
N ASP A 27 5.33 16.59 -22.85
CA ASP A 27 5.56 15.62 -21.75
C ASP A 27 4.38 14.64 -21.65
N LEU A 28 4.59 13.39 -22.07
CA LEU A 28 3.57 12.34 -22.08
C LEU A 28 3.87 11.27 -21.04
N LEU A 29 2.80 10.72 -20.47
CA LEU A 29 2.85 9.51 -19.66
C LEU A 29 2.34 8.32 -20.48
N ILE A 30 3.07 7.22 -20.38
CA ILE A 30 2.84 5.97 -21.11
C ILE A 30 2.56 4.88 -20.09
N THR A 31 1.42 4.19 -20.23
CA THR A 31 1.05 3.06 -19.37
C THR A 31 1.13 1.75 -20.16
N VAL A 32 2.00 0.85 -19.69
CA VAL A 32 2.28 -0.46 -20.29
C VAL A 32 1.65 -1.55 -19.43
N THR A 33 0.71 -2.31 -20.01
CA THR A 33 0.01 -3.41 -19.31
C THR A 33 0.54 -4.80 -19.65
N HIS A 34 1.46 -4.92 -20.60
CA HIS A 34 2.07 -6.19 -21.01
C HIS A 34 3.56 -5.99 -21.26
N GLY A 35 4.39 -6.93 -20.79
CA GLY A 35 5.82 -6.95 -21.07
C GLY A 35 6.10 -7.27 -22.54
N GLY A 36 7.30 -6.91 -23.00
CA GLY A 36 7.75 -7.10 -24.38
C GLY A 36 8.01 -5.78 -25.10
N MET A 37 8.07 -5.84 -26.43
CA MET A 37 8.23 -4.64 -27.25
C MET A 37 6.94 -3.84 -27.28
N GLN A 38 7.08 -2.54 -27.07
CA GLN A 38 6.01 -1.57 -27.17
C GLN A 38 6.17 -0.83 -28.50
N ARG A 39 5.07 -0.66 -29.26
CA ARG A 39 5.00 0.17 -30.46
C ARG A 39 4.17 1.40 -30.21
N LEU A 40 4.74 2.55 -30.54
CA LEU A 40 4.13 3.88 -30.48
C LEU A 40 4.06 4.43 -31.91
N PRO A 41 2.92 4.28 -32.60
CA PRO A 41 2.71 4.93 -33.88
C PRO A 41 2.87 6.44 -33.75
N ALA A 42 3.58 7.07 -34.68
CA ALA A 42 3.79 8.52 -34.69
C ALA A 42 2.46 9.29 -34.69
N GLN A 43 1.44 8.78 -35.38
CA GLN A 43 0.09 9.35 -35.39
C GLN A 43 -0.51 9.45 -33.98
N ASP A 44 -0.35 8.42 -33.14
CA ASP A 44 -0.89 8.40 -31.78
C ASP A 44 -0.16 9.41 -30.89
N LEU A 45 1.15 9.56 -31.09
CA LEU A 45 1.96 10.57 -30.40
C LEU A 45 1.57 12.00 -30.80
N ILE A 46 1.30 12.23 -32.09
CA ILE A 46 0.84 13.54 -32.59
C ILE A 46 -0.54 13.87 -32.02
N VAL A 47 -1.46 12.89 -32.00
CA VAL A 47 -2.79 13.04 -31.37
C VAL A 47 -2.67 13.29 -29.86
N ALA A 48 -1.69 12.67 -29.19
CA ALA A 48 -1.39 12.91 -27.78
C ALA A 48 -0.71 14.27 -27.53
N GLY A 49 -0.35 15.02 -28.58
CA GLY A 49 0.12 16.41 -28.49
C GLY A 49 1.59 16.65 -28.86
N LEU A 50 2.29 15.67 -29.45
CA LEU A 50 3.63 15.91 -30.01
C LEU A 50 3.51 16.69 -31.34
N PRO A 51 4.38 17.69 -31.59
CA PRO A 51 4.42 18.36 -32.89
C PRO A 51 4.86 17.40 -34.00
N ALA A 52 4.16 17.38 -35.13
CA ALA A 52 4.56 16.57 -36.31
C ALA A 52 5.90 17.04 -36.94
N THR A 53 6.37 18.24 -36.62
CA THR A 53 7.65 18.78 -37.10
C THR A 53 8.84 18.43 -36.18
N LEU A 54 8.59 17.71 -35.09
CA LEU A 54 9.57 17.33 -34.09
C LEU A 54 10.61 16.35 -34.67
N ASP A 55 11.89 16.55 -34.37
CA ASP A 55 12.90 15.52 -34.55
C ASP A 55 12.76 14.41 -33.46
N PRO A 56 12.37 13.17 -33.83
CA PRO A 56 12.16 12.10 -32.86
C PRO A 56 13.43 11.66 -32.12
N THR A 57 14.63 12.02 -32.60
CA THR A 57 15.90 11.71 -31.91
C THR A 57 16.08 12.50 -30.62
N HIS A 58 15.29 13.54 -30.39
CA HIS A 58 15.30 14.36 -29.17
C HIS A 58 14.27 13.91 -28.13
N LEU A 59 13.57 12.81 -28.36
CA LEU A 59 12.62 12.24 -27.41
C LEU A 59 13.32 11.35 -26.39
N TRP A 60 13.20 11.71 -25.12
CA TRP A 60 13.74 10.95 -23.99
C TRP A 60 12.62 10.15 -23.33
N LEU A 61 12.78 8.83 -23.29
CA LEU A 61 11.90 7.94 -22.56
C LEU A 61 12.56 7.55 -21.23
N HIS A 62 11.80 7.65 -20.15
CA HIS A 62 12.24 7.33 -18.79
C HIS A 62 11.30 6.36 -18.10
N GLN A 63 11.86 5.49 -17.26
CA GLN A 63 11.13 4.76 -16.23
C GLN A 63 11.74 5.14 -14.88
N GLY A 64 11.09 6.06 -14.15
CA GLY A 64 11.70 6.69 -12.97
C GLY A 64 13.04 7.37 -13.34
N ALA A 65 14.13 6.93 -12.70
CA ALA A 65 15.46 7.47 -12.97
C ALA A 65 16.18 6.82 -14.18
N GLN A 66 15.68 5.69 -14.69
CA GLN A 66 16.32 4.97 -15.78
C GLN A 66 15.94 5.56 -17.13
N VAL A 67 16.92 5.70 -18.03
CA VAL A 67 16.68 6.07 -19.44
C VAL A 67 16.40 4.80 -20.23
N VAL A 68 15.33 4.81 -21.01
CA VAL A 68 14.92 3.70 -21.88
C VAL A 68 15.23 4.08 -23.32
N PRO A 69 16.11 3.35 -24.03
CA PRO A 69 16.47 3.71 -25.39
C PRO A 69 15.34 3.39 -26.38
N LEU A 70 15.13 4.30 -27.33
CA LEU A 70 14.11 4.20 -28.38
C LEU A 70 14.71 3.67 -29.69
N GLU A 71 14.00 2.76 -30.35
CA GLU A 71 14.17 2.46 -31.77
C GLU A 71 13.24 3.37 -32.57
N ILE A 72 13.79 4.08 -33.55
CA ILE A 72 13.03 4.92 -34.48
C ILE A 72 12.95 4.19 -35.82
N ILE A 73 11.74 3.92 -36.28
CA ILE A 73 11.45 3.29 -37.56
C ILE A 73 10.79 4.33 -38.46
N GLY A 74 11.49 4.78 -39.49
CA GLY A 74 11.02 5.83 -40.40
C GLY A 74 11.99 6.99 -40.49
N ALA A 75 11.48 8.21 -40.66
CA ALA A 75 12.31 9.41 -40.76
C ALA A 75 12.91 9.81 -39.39
N THR A 76 14.14 10.33 -39.41
CA THR A 76 14.86 10.75 -38.20
C THR A 76 15.03 12.27 -38.11
N THR A 77 14.40 13.04 -39.00
CA THR A 77 14.51 14.51 -39.06
C THR A 77 13.20 15.23 -38.77
N ARG A 78 12.08 14.51 -38.83
CA ARG A 78 10.75 14.94 -38.44
C ARG A 78 9.90 13.70 -38.13
N LEU A 79 8.88 13.85 -37.30
CA LEU A 79 7.94 12.80 -36.94
C LEU A 79 6.79 12.75 -37.97
N ASP A 80 6.92 11.91 -39.00
CA ASP A 80 5.88 11.69 -40.00
C ASP A 80 4.84 10.67 -39.52
N ALA A 81 3.59 10.76 -39.97
CA ALA A 81 2.50 9.88 -39.51
C ALA A 81 2.70 8.39 -39.81
N VAL A 82 3.64 8.05 -40.70
CA VAL A 82 4.03 6.68 -41.05
C VAL A 82 5.16 6.12 -40.19
N ASP A 83 5.79 6.97 -39.35
CA ASP A 83 6.88 6.56 -38.49
C ASP A 83 6.36 5.79 -37.26
N GLU A 84 7.25 5.02 -36.65
CA GLU A 84 6.97 4.25 -35.44
C GLU A 84 8.16 4.33 -34.48
N LEU A 85 7.85 4.54 -33.21
CA LEU A 85 8.80 4.44 -32.10
C LEU A 85 8.60 3.10 -31.40
N ARG A 86 9.68 2.40 -31.08
CA ARG A 86 9.65 1.16 -30.30
C ARG A 86 10.57 1.21 -29.10
N PHE A 87 10.17 0.54 -28.03
CA PHE A 87 11.03 0.29 -26.86
C PHE A 87 10.70 -1.05 -26.21
N TYR A 88 11.64 -1.58 -25.44
CA TYR A 88 11.39 -2.79 -24.65
C TYR A 88 10.91 -2.41 -23.25
N ALA A 89 9.86 -3.07 -22.77
CA ALA A 89 9.40 -2.98 -21.39
C ALA A 89 9.43 -4.38 -20.75
N PRO A 90 10.00 -4.54 -19.55
CA PRO A 90 9.82 -5.75 -18.74
C PRO A 90 8.33 -6.07 -18.48
N PRO A 91 7.99 -7.30 -18.07
CA PRO A 91 6.67 -7.60 -17.50
C PRO A 91 6.31 -6.59 -16.40
N PRO A 92 5.13 -5.94 -16.48
CA PRO A 92 4.69 -4.99 -15.49
C PRO A 92 4.17 -5.70 -14.24
N GLY A 93 4.01 -4.94 -13.16
CA GLY A 93 3.44 -5.43 -11.91
C GLY A 93 4.32 -5.09 -10.71
N ASP A 94 3.68 -4.50 -9.70
CA ASP A 94 4.19 -4.39 -8.34
C ASP A 94 3.02 -4.52 -7.36
N ARG A 95 3.29 -4.35 -6.06
CA ARG A 95 2.26 -4.50 -5.03
C ARG A 95 1.10 -3.50 -5.14
N TRP A 96 1.29 -2.37 -5.83
CA TRP A 96 0.30 -1.28 -5.99
C TRP A 96 -0.26 -1.20 -7.42
N ASN A 97 0.54 -1.58 -8.42
CA ASN A 97 0.27 -1.33 -9.83
C ASN A 97 0.30 -2.62 -10.64
N GLN A 98 -0.69 -2.84 -11.50
CA GLN A 98 -0.66 -3.94 -12.49
C GLN A 98 0.06 -3.55 -13.80
N ALA A 99 0.36 -2.26 -13.97
CA ALA A 99 0.98 -1.69 -15.16
C ALA A 99 2.33 -1.05 -14.80
N SER A 100 3.19 -0.87 -15.79
CA SER A 100 4.40 -0.04 -15.70
C SER A 100 4.16 1.32 -16.33
N PHE A 101 4.79 2.33 -15.76
CA PHE A 101 4.60 3.73 -16.15
C PHE A 101 5.92 4.32 -16.65
N PHE A 102 5.85 5.04 -17.76
CA PHE A 102 7.00 5.67 -18.40
C PHE A 102 6.67 7.12 -18.73
N ARG A 103 7.70 7.97 -18.74
CA ARG A 103 7.60 9.37 -19.14
C ARG A 103 8.36 9.61 -20.44
N LEU A 104 7.70 10.19 -21.43
CA LEU A 104 8.28 10.60 -22.70
C LEU A 104 8.33 12.13 -22.77
N SER A 105 9.53 12.69 -22.81
CA SER A 105 9.76 14.14 -22.78
C SER A 105 10.71 14.60 -23.88
N LEU A 106 10.52 15.82 -24.37
CA LEU A 106 11.46 16.45 -25.30
C LEU A 106 12.66 17.10 -24.57
N ALA A 107 13.88 16.91 -25.07
CA ALA A 107 15.06 17.62 -24.57
C ALA A 107 15.88 18.29 -25.68
N ALA A 108 16.72 19.26 -25.29
CA ALA A 108 17.60 19.98 -26.22
C ALA A 108 18.71 19.09 -26.81
N THR A 109 19.08 18.00 -26.12
CA THR A 109 20.08 17.04 -26.57
C THR A 109 19.42 15.78 -27.13
N PRO A 110 19.99 15.15 -28.17
CA PRO A 110 19.52 13.85 -28.65
C PRO A 110 19.53 12.79 -27.54
N ALA A 111 18.50 11.95 -27.52
CA ALA A 111 18.38 10.81 -26.61
C ALA A 111 19.23 9.62 -27.08
N PRO A 112 19.60 8.70 -26.17
CA PRO A 112 20.22 7.43 -26.56
C PRO A 112 19.29 6.62 -27.46
N SER A 113 19.76 6.31 -28.68
CA SER A 113 19.08 5.38 -29.57
C SER A 113 19.31 3.93 -29.14
N MET A 114 18.32 3.06 -29.37
CA MET A 114 18.50 1.61 -29.22
C MET A 114 19.67 1.13 -30.07
N ALA A 115 20.62 0.44 -29.44
CA ALA A 115 21.79 -0.07 -30.14
C ALA A 115 21.37 -1.09 -31.20
N GLN A 116 22.05 -1.07 -32.33
CA GLN A 116 21.86 -2.05 -33.40
C GLN A 116 23.15 -2.83 -33.61
N ARG A 117 23.03 -4.14 -33.77
CA ARG A 117 24.18 -5.02 -34.00
C ARG A 117 23.84 -6.07 -35.05
N ASN A 118 24.73 -6.28 -36.01
CA ASN A 118 24.64 -7.44 -36.88
C ASN A 118 24.94 -8.69 -36.05
N ALA A 119 23.97 -9.62 -35.95
CA ALA A 119 24.29 -10.93 -35.42
C ALA A 119 25.29 -11.59 -36.38
N ALA A 120 26.39 -12.12 -35.86
CA ALA A 120 27.52 -12.53 -36.69
C ALA A 120 27.11 -13.54 -37.78
N THR A 121 27.63 -13.40 -38.99
CA THR A 121 27.57 -14.43 -40.03
C THR A 121 28.84 -15.28 -39.88
N GLY A 122 28.83 -16.26 -38.98
CA GLY A 122 29.99 -17.09 -38.67
C GLY A 122 29.69 -18.59 -38.73
N ASP A 123 30.73 -19.40 -38.91
CA ASP A 123 30.65 -20.87 -38.84
C ASP A 123 30.46 -21.33 -37.39
N ALA A 124 29.19 -21.39 -36.98
CA ALA A 124 28.76 -21.99 -35.73
C ALA A 124 27.80 -23.15 -36.03
N ALA A 125 27.77 -24.14 -35.14
CA ALA A 125 26.86 -25.26 -35.27
C ALA A 125 25.40 -24.77 -35.24
N GLU A 126 24.57 -25.32 -36.13
CA GLU A 126 23.14 -24.97 -36.20
C GLU A 126 22.41 -25.49 -34.96
N ARG A 127 21.49 -24.68 -34.44
CA ARG A 127 20.64 -25.01 -33.31
C ARG A 127 19.20 -24.55 -33.57
N THR A 128 18.25 -25.45 -33.47
CA THR A 128 16.80 -25.17 -33.60
C THR A 128 16.09 -25.14 -32.26
N THR A 129 16.83 -25.30 -31.16
CA THR A 129 16.32 -25.30 -29.79
C THR A 129 16.92 -24.19 -28.95
N ALA A 130 16.16 -23.69 -28.00
CA ALA A 130 16.55 -22.68 -27.03
C ALA A 130 15.94 -23.06 -25.68
N PHE A 131 15.92 -22.11 -24.75
CA PHE A 131 15.19 -22.24 -23.50
C PHE A 131 14.08 -21.19 -23.42
N GLU A 132 12.96 -21.55 -22.83
CA GLU A 132 11.93 -20.59 -22.42
C GLU A 132 11.96 -20.49 -20.91
N ARG A 133 11.69 -19.30 -20.38
CA ARG A 133 11.60 -19.04 -18.95
C ARG A 133 10.34 -18.27 -18.65
N ASP A 134 9.74 -18.59 -17.52
CA ASP A 134 8.66 -17.80 -16.95
C ASP A 134 8.64 -17.95 -15.42
N ALA A 135 7.79 -17.17 -14.77
CA ALA A 135 7.52 -17.23 -13.35
C ALA A 135 6.04 -17.41 -13.09
N SER A 136 5.69 -18.41 -12.27
CA SER A 136 4.37 -18.50 -11.64
C SER A 136 4.42 -17.77 -10.30
N TYR A 137 3.70 -16.66 -10.23
CA TYR A 137 3.43 -15.90 -9.01
C TYR A 137 1.92 -15.65 -8.95
N GLN A 138 1.25 -16.30 -8.00
CA GLN A 138 -0.20 -16.19 -7.81
C GLN A 138 -0.49 -15.82 -6.36
N PRO A 139 -0.12 -14.61 -5.94
CA PRO A 139 -0.27 -14.17 -4.56
C PRO A 139 -1.73 -14.32 -4.10
N ARG A 140 -1.89 -14.90 -2.92
CA ARG A 140 -3.20 -15.15 -2.26
C ARG A 140 -3.15 -14.95 -0.76
N ILE A 141 -1.95 -14.94 -0.18
CA ILE A 141 -1.71 -14.90 1.25
C ILE A 141 -0.83 -13.70 1.55
N TYR A 142 -1.31 -12.82 2.43
CA TYR A 142 -0.52 -11.73 2.97
C TYR A 142 -0.01 -12.11 4.37
N ASP A 143 1.31 -12.08 4.59
CA ASP A 143 1.94 -12.25 5.92
C ASP A 143 2.77 -11.00 6.27
N SER A 144 2.23 -10.16 7.15
CA SER A 144 2.89 -8.92 7.55
C SER A 144 4.27 -9.11 8.21
N ARG A 145 4.53 -10.28 8.80
CA ARG A 145 5.78 -10.56 9.52
C ARG A 145 6.90 -11.02 8.60
N ARG A 146 6.54 -11.58 7.44
CA ARG A 146 7.47 -12.30 6.56
C ARG A 146 7.51 -11.69 5.18
N GLY A 147 8.73 -11.35 4.73
CA GLY A 147 8.94 -10.81 3.39
C GLY A 147 9.43 -11.90 2.44
N GLY A 148 8.99 -11.86 1.19
CA GLY A 148 9.67 -12.52 0.08
C GLY A 148 11.03 -11.85 -0.23
N PRO A 149 11.80 -12.33 -1.22
CA PRO A 149 13.11 -11.77 -1.53
C PRO A 149 13.08 -10.32 -2.02
N ASP A 150 11.98 -9.89 -2.64
CA ASP A 150 11.76 -8.50 -3.06
C ASP A 150 11.20 -7.62 -1.93
N GLY A 151 11.01 -8.20 -0.74
CA GLY A 151 10.48 -7.52 0.44
C GLY A 151 8.96 -7.36 0.43
N ASP A 152 8.27 -7.83 -0.61
CA ASP A 152 6.81 -7.94 -0.58
C ASP A 152 6.38 -8.94 0.51
N ARG A 153 5.11 -8.91 0.89
CA ARG A 153 4.55 -9.72 1.97
C ARG A 153 3.55 -10.74 1.44
N TRP A 154 3.62 -11.04 0.15
CA TRP A 154 2.58 -11.74 -0.60
C TRP A 154 3.10 -13.08 -1.10
N PHE A 155 2.34 -14.13 -0.79
CA PHE A 155 2.74 -15.50 -1.04
C PHE A 155 1.67 -16.24 -1.84
N THR A 156 2.14 -17.12 -2.71
CA THR A 156 1.31 -17.96 -3.57
C THR A 156 0.56 -19.04 -2.78
N ALA A 157 1.22 -19.68 -1.80
CA ALA A 157 0.63 -20.75 -1.01
C ALA A 157 1.29 -20.90 0.38
N ASP A 158 0.55 -21.50 1.32
CA ASP A 158 1.05 -21.93 2.63
C ASP A 158 1.04 -23.46 2.68
N LEU A 159 2.22 -24.06 2.62
CA LEU A 159 2.42 -25.51 2.69
C LEU A 159 2.73 -25.88 4.13
N ARG A 160 1.87 -26.71 4.75
CA ARG A 160 2.03 -27.20 6.13
C ARG A 160 2.04 -28.71 6.16
N ALA A 161 2.93 -29.29 6.96
CA ALA A 161 3.03 -30.73 7.14
C ALA A 161 3.28 -31.09 8.61
N ASP A 162 2.60 -32.11 9.10
CA ASP A 162 2.73 -32.63 10.47
C ASP A 162 2.30 -34.10 10.54
N ALA A 163 1.98 -34.60 11.74
CA ALA A 163 1.51 -35.97 11.92
C ALA A 163 0.13 -36.25 11.27
N GLU A 164 -0.64 -35.23 10.93
CA GLU A 164 -1.98 -35.35 10.33
C GLU A 164 -1.92 -35.43 8.80
N GLY A 165 -0.86 -34.91 8.17
CA GLY A 165 -0.64 -35.06 6.74
C GLY A 165 0.38 -34.11 6.12
N ASP A 166 0.50 -34.21 4.80
CA ASP A 166 1.40 -33.42 3.97
C ASP A 166 0.69 -32.23 3.33
N GLY A 167 1.42 -31.12 3.17
CA GLY A 167 0.94 -29.94 2.48
C GLY A 167 1.20 -30.05 0.99
N GLU A 168 0.18 -29.88 0.15
CA GLU A 168 0.33 -29.99 -1.30
C GLU A 168 0.02 -28.68 -2.04
N PHE A 169 0.74 -28.42 -3.14
CA PHE A 169 0.45 -27.35 -4.07
C PHE A 169 0.66 -27.80 -5.51
N ARG A 170 -0.08 -27.20 -6.46
CA ARG A 170 0.04 -27.49 -7.89
C ARG A 170 0.17 -26.19 -8.67
N ALA A 171 1.16 -26.14 -9.55
CA ALA A 171 1.35 -25.06 -10.51
C ALA A 171 1.36 -25.64 -11.93
N THR A 172 1.05 -24.79 -12.90
CA THR A 172 1.17 -25.12 -14.33
C THR A 172 2.36 -24.37 -14.91
N LEU A 173 3.17 -25.06 -15.71
CA LEU A 173 4.21 -24.48 -16.55
C LEU A 173 3.60 -24.29 -17.93
N ASP A 174 3.30 -23.04 -18.29
CA ASP A 174 2.55 -22.67 -19.50
C ASP A 174 3.45 -21.96 -20.52
N PRO A 175 4.17 -22.71 -21.35
CA PRO A 175 5.05 -22.14 -22.37
C PRO A 175 4.28 -21.59 -23.58
N ILE A 176 4.95 -20.72 -24.30
CA ILE A 176 4.59 -20.29 -25.63
C ILE A 176 5.18 -21.26 -26.64
N LEU A 177 6.48 -21.55 -26.59
CA LEU A 177 7.17 -22.31 -27.63
C LEU A 177 7.02 -23.84 -27.43
N PRO A 178 6.96 -24.63 -28.53
CA PRO A 178 6.85 -26.09 -28.44
C PRO A 178 8.01 -26.70 -27.66
N ALA A 179 7.72 -27.70 -26.83
CA ALA A 179 8.75 -28.33 -26.01
C ALA A 179 9.85 -29.03 -26.84
N ALA A 180 11.07 -29.04 -26.33
CA ALA A 180 12.19 -29.79 -26.88
C ALA A 180 12.80 -30.70 -25.79
N PRO A 181 13.32 -31.89 -26.13
CA PRO A 181 14.02 -32.75 -25.17
C PRO A 181 15.17 -32.03 -24.47
N GLY A 182 15.38 -32.34 -23.19
CA GLY A 182 16.47 -31.81 -22.39
C GLY A 182 16.10 -31.62 -20.92
N THR A 183 16.86 -30.78 -20.23
CA THR A 183 16.69 -30.53 -18.80
C THR A 183 15.84 -29.29 -18.57
N THR A 184 14.70 -29.48 -17.91
CA THR A 184 13.90 -28.40 -17.32
C THR A 184 14.41 -28.12 -15.92
N THR A 185 14.62 -26.85 -15.59
CA THR A 185 14.93 -26.42 -14.22
C THR A 185 13.75 -25.66 -13.64
N VAL A 186 13.51 -25.88 -12.35
CA VAL A 186 12.49 -25.19 -11.56
C VAL A 186 13.18 -24.65 -10.31
N THR A 187 13.12 -23.35 -10.09
CA THR A 187 13.61 -22.71 -8.87
C THR A 187 12.41 -22.29 -8.03
N LEU A 188 12.39 -22.74 -6.78
CA LEU A 188 11.40 -22.37 -5.79
C LEU A 188 12.00 -21.30 -4.88
N THR A 189 11.23 -20.25 -4.65
CA THR A 189 11.53 -19.22 -3.66
C THR A 189 10.46 -19.28 -2.59
N SER A 190 10.84 -19.31 -1.31
CA SER A 190 9.90 -19.46 -0.20
C SER A 190 10.41 -18.85 1.10
N GLN A 191 9.49 -18.54 2.00
CA GLN A 191 9.80 -18.23 3.39
C GLN A 191 9.41 -19.42 4.29
N VAL A 192 10.41 -20.16 4.77
CA VAL A 192 10.22 -21.28 5.69
C VAL A 192 10.17 -20.75 7.12
N TYR A 193 9.09 -21.05 7.84
CA TYR A 193 8.83 -20.42 9.15
C TYR A 193 8.79 -21.39 10.33
N VAL A 194 8.65 -22.70 10.08
CA VAL A 194 8.71 -23.74 11.12
C VAL A 194 9.16 -25.07 10.53
N GLY A 195 9.82 -25.89 11.33
CA GLY A 195 10.35 -27.20 10.95
C GLY A 195 11.86 -27.21 10.75
N THR A 196 12.51 -28.30 11.13
CA THR A 196 13.98 -28.47 11.02
C THR A 196 14.39 -29.75 10.28
N GLN A 197 13.45 -30.66 10.03
CA GLN A 197 13.66 -31.93 9.32
C GLN A 197 12.49 -32.19 8.37
N MET A 198 12.30 -31.31 7.39
CA MET A 198 11.22 -31.41 6.40
C MET A 198 11.77 -31.75 5.01
N GLN A 199 10.97 -32.41 4.19
CA GLN A 199 11.31 -32.80 2.82
C GLN A 199 10.27 -32.24 1.87
N LEU A 200 10.70 -31.51 0.85
CA LEU A 200 9.82 -31.02 -0.21
C LEU A 200 10.00 -31.89 -1.45
N SER A 201 8.97 -32.62 -1.83
CA SER A 201 8.94 -33.42 -3.05
C SER A 201 8.34 -32.62 -4.20
N LEU A 202 9.03 -32.57 -5.33
CA LEU A 202 8.61 -31.92 -6.56
C LEU A 202 8.45 -32.96 -7.65
N ARG A 203 7.30 -32.99 -8.32
CA ARG A 203 7.06 -33.85 -9.48
C ARG A 203 6.53 -33.05 -10.66
N LEU A 204 7.22 -33.12 -11.79
CA LEU A 204 6.78 -32.50 -13.04
C LEU A 204 6.08 -33.52 -13.94
N GLY A 205 4.82 -33.26 -14.28
CA GLY A 205 3.98 -34.17 -15.08
C GLY A 205 3.86 -35.57 -14.46
N GLY A 206 4.00 -36.60 -15.29
CA GLY A 206 4.08 -38.01 -14.86
C GLY A 206 5.50 -38.51 -14.59
N GLY A 207 6.49 -37.61 -14.52
CA GLY A 207 7.91 -37.95 -14.39
C GLY A 207 8.35 -38.30 -12.97
N THR A 208 9.67 -38.46 -12.80
CA THR A 208 10.33 -38.76 -11.51
C THR A 208 10.24 -37.57 -10.55
N SER A 209 10.08 -37.85 -9.25
CA SER A 209 10.13 -36.81 -8.22
C SER A 209 11.56 -36.44 -7.85
N VAL A 210 11.79 -35.16 -7.55
CA VAL A 210 13.01 -34.62 -6.93
C VAL A 210 12.67 -34.21 -5.49
N THR A 211 13.53 -34.51 -4.53
CA THR A 211 13.34 -34.14 -3.12
C THR A 211 14.37 -33.09 -2.71
N LEU A 212 13.90 -31.99 -2.15
CA LEU A 212 14.70 -30.91 -1.57
C LEU A 212 14.50 -30.87 -0.04
N ASN A 213 15.41 -30.22 0.69
CA ASN A 213 15.36 -30.12 2.14
C ASN A 213 15.33 -28.65 2.58
N PRO A 214 14.13 -28.02 2.67
CA PRO A 214 14.01 -26.62 3.03
C PRO A 214 14.63 -26.28 4.39
N THR A 215 15.24 -25.10 4.49
CA THR A 215 15.82 -24.56 5.73
C THR A 215 15.07 -23.31 6.18
N ILE A 216 15.02 -23.07 7.51
CA ILE A 216 14.31 -21.93 8.10
C ILE A 216 14.84 -20.60 7.54
N GLY A 217 13.93 -19.68 7.24
CA GLY A 217 14.22 -18.35 6.71
C GLY A 217 13.83 -18.21 5.25
N LEU A 218 14.41 -17.21 4.58
CA LEU A 218 14.35 -17.11 3.12
C LEU A 218 15.13 -18.29 2.54
N TRP A 219 14.44 -19.10 1.75
CA TRP A 219 14.98 -20.29 1.13
C TRP A 219 14.71 -20.25 -0.36
N GLU A 220 15.76 -20.47 -1.14
CA GLU A 220 15.69 -20.60 -2.60
C GLU A 220 16.50 -21.82 -3.01
N GLU A 221 15.89 -22.72 -3.78
CA GLU A 221 16.56 -23.92 -4.27
C GLU A 221 16.03 -24.34 -5.63
N GLN A 222 16.92 -24.93 -6.43
CA GLN A 222 16.63 -25.37 -7.79
C GLN A 222 16.52 -26.90 -7.87
N ALA A 223 15.48 -27.38 -8.54
CA ALA A 223 15.31 -28.76 -8.96
C ALA A 223 15.46 -28.89 -10.49
N THR A 224 15.95 -30.04 -10.93
CA THR A 224 16.16 -30.34 -12.36
C THR A 224 15.43 -31.61 -12.77
N PHE A 225 14.74 -31.57 -13.91
CA PHE A 225 14.00 -32.68 -14.48
C PHE A 225 14.51 -32.92 -15.90
N THR A 226 14.96 -34.15 -16.18
CA THR A 226 15.34 -34.54 -17.54
C THR A 226 14.15 -35.18 -18.21
N THR A 227 13.71 -34.60 -19.34
CA THR A 227 12.54 -35.07 -20.07
C THR A 227 12.96 -35.49 -21.48
N ASP A 228 12.87 -36.79 -21.75
CA ASP A 228 13.23 -37.37 -23.05
C ASP A 228 12.04 -37.37 -24.04
N HIS A 229 10.81 -37.29 -23.51
CA HIS A 229 9.58 -37.31 -24.28
C HIS A 229 8.56 -36.30 -23.75
N PHE A 230 8.22 -35.30 -24.56
CA PHE A 230 7.04 -34.48 -24.33
C PHE A 230 5.88 -35.09 -25.13
N THR A 231 4.80 -35.44 -24.45
CA THR A 231 3.52 -35.63 -25.17
C THR A 231 3.13 -34.28 -25.78
N ASN A 232 2.43 -34.26 -26.92
CA ASN A 232 2.17 -33.06 -27.76
C ASN A 232 1.42 -31.88 -27.06
N GLY A 233 1.33 -31.84 -25.73
CA GLY A 233 0.86 -30.70 -24.95
C GLY A 233 1.96 -29.65 -24.76
N LEU A 234 1.55 -28.38 -24.71
CA LEU A 234 2.45 -27.28 -24.36
C LEU A 234 2.72 -27.29 -22.85
N SER A 235 1.66 -27.36 -22.05
CA SER A 235 1.72 -27.19 -20.60
C SER A 235 2.02 -28.46 -19.80
N GLU A 236 2.70 -28.31 -18.68
CA GLU A 236 2.95 -29.39 -17.70
C GLU A 236 2.56 -28.96 -16.29
N THR A 237 2.12 -29.90 -15.46
CA THR A 237 1.79 -29.61 -14.05
C THR A 237 2.97 -29.95 -13.15
N LEU A 238 3.41 -28.99 -12.34
CA LEU A 238 4.33 -29.18 -11.22
C LEU A 238 3.51 -29.44 -9.94
N HIS A 239 3.74 -30.58 -9.31
CA HIS A 239 3.18 -30.94 -8.01
C HIS A 239 4.26 -30.79 -6.93
N LEU A 240 3.94 -30.06 -5.87
CA LEU A 240 4.75 -29.87 -4.68
C LEU A 240 4.07 -30.58 -3.51
N ALA A 241 4.84 -31.32 -2.72
CA ALA A 241 4.38 -31.95 -1.48
C ALA A 241 5.41 -31.76 -0.37
N LEU A 242 5.06 -30.99 0.66
CA LEU A 242 5.86 -30.83 1.87
C LEU A 242 5.55 -31.98 2.82
N HIS A 243 6.59 -32.70 3.23
CA HIS A 243 6.51 -33.83 4.13
C HIS A 243 7.30 -33.56 5.42
N SER A 244 6.77 -34.01 6.56
CA SER A 244 7.47 -34.02 7.84
C SER A 244 7.75 -35.46 8.30
N PRO A 245 8.92 -36.03 7.97
CA PRO A 245 9.28 -37.39 8.36
C PRO A 245 9.17 -37.70 9.85
N SER A 246 9.37 -36.71 10.71
CA SER A 246 9.28 -36.87 12.18
C SER A 246 7.88 -36.64 12.73
N GLY A 247 6.91 -36.25 11.89
CA GLY A 247 5.57 -35.83 12.30
C GLY A 247 5.53 -34.49 13.05
N VAL A 248 6.65 -33.78 13.18
CA VAL A 248 6.73 -32.46 13.81
C VAL A 248 6.24 -31.39 12.83
N ALA A 249 5.49 -30.40 13.31
CA ALA A 249 4.99 -29.34 12.45
C ALA A 249 6.10 -28.65 11.62
N ALA A 250 5.88 -28.60 10.32
CA ALA A 250 6.69 -27.93 9.30
C ALA A 250 5.79 -26.99 8.49
N GLY A 251 6.34 -25.85 8.07
CA GLY A 251 5.55 -24.83 7.40
C GLY A 251 6.40 -23.87 6.58
N MET A 252 5.97 -23.64 5.34
CA MET A 252 6.62 -22.70 4.42
C MET A 252 5.58 -21.93 3.59
N LEU A 253 5.84 -20.64 3.43
CA LEU A 253 5.10 -19.80 2.50
C LEU A 253 5.82 -19.82 1.15
N LEU A 254 5.19 -20.41 0.14
CA LEU A 254 5.68 -20.41 -1.23
C LEU A 254 5.47 -19.02 -1.82
N ASP A 255 6.55 -18.34 -2.18
CA ASP A 255 6.51 -17.03 -2.84
C ASP A 255 6.30 -17.23 -4.35
N ARG A 256 7.34 -17.72 -5.04
CA ARG A 256 7.40 -17.80 -6.50
C ARG A 256 7.98 -19.11 -6.98
N ILE A 257 7.52 -19.54 -8.14
CA ILE A 257 8.10 -20.65 -8.90
C ILE A 257 8.62 -20.07 -10.20
N THR A 258 9.94 -20.08 -10.41
CA THR A 258 10.52 -19.76 -11.72
C THR A 258 10.93 -21.04 -12.40
N TRP A 259 10.81 -21.09 -13.73
CA TRP A 259 11.20 -22.28 -14.49
C TRP A 259 11.96 -21.90 -15.75
N GLN A 260 12.80 -22.81 -16.21
CA GLN A 260 13.45 -22.77 -17.50
C GLN A 260 13.31 -24.13 -18.15
N ARG A 261 12.81 -24.18 -19.38
CA ARG A 261 12.64 -25.45 -20.11
C ARG A 261 13.20 -25.38 -21.52
N PRO A 262 13.69 -26.49 -22.10
CA PRO A 262 14.10 -26.50 -23.49
C PRO A 262 12.89 -26.42 -24.42
N VAL A 263 12.99 -25.61 -25.47
CA VAL A 263 11.94 -25.37 -26.46
C VAL A 263 12.50 -25.39 -27.87
N ARG A 264 11.64 -25.64 -28.85
CA ARG A 264 11.93 -25.51 -30.28
C ARG A 264 11.65 -24.08 -30.71
N LEU A 265 12.52 -23.50 -31.53
CA LEU A 265 12.35 -22.18 -32.13
C LEU A 265 11.37 -22.22 -33.32
N ALA A 266 10.18 -22.80 -33.11
CA ALA A 266 9.06 -22.80 -34.03
C ALA A 266 7.96 -21.92 -33.45
N LEU A 267 7.87 -20.68 -33.93
CA LEU A 267 7.11 -19.63 -33.23
C LEU A 267 5.61 -19.72 -33.48
N GLY A 268 5.16 -20.27 -34.61
CA GLY A 268 3.74 -20.41 -34.94
C GLY A 268 3.05 -19.08 -35.25
N GLN A 269 3.70 -18.20 -36.01
CA GLN A 269 3.20 -16.88 -36.45
C GLN A 269 2.92 -15.89 -35.30
N ARG A 270 3.62 -16.04 -34.17
CA ARG A 270 3.57 -15.12 -33.02
C ARG A 270 4.97 -14.72 -32.58
N GLY A 271 5.06 -13.69 -31.74
CA GLY A 271 6.29 -13.36 -31.05
C GLY A 271 6.57 -14.31 -29.89
N ALA A 272 7.81 -14.33 -29.42
CA ALA A 272 8.22 -15.12 -28.26
C ALA A 272 9.47 -14.53 -27.60
N VAL A 273 9.64 -14.81 -26.31
CA VAL A 273 10.89 -14.57 -25.57
C VAL A 273 11.56 -15.91 -25.33
N PHE A 274 12.86 -16.00 -25.59
CA PHE A 274 13.63 -17.21 -25.35
C PHE A 274 15.08 -16.89 -24.95
N ARG A 275 15.71 -17.79 -24.23
CA ARG A 275 17.10 -17.73 -23.83
C ARG A 275 17.96 -18.67 -24.68
N GLY A 276 19.03 -18.15 -25.25
CA GLY A 276 20.05 -18.97 -25.93
C GLY A 276 20.78 -19.89 -24.94
N ALA A 277 21.32 -21.00 -25.45
CA ALA A 277 22.27 -21.83 -24.73
C ALA A 277 23.66 -21.17 -24.67
N GLU A 278 24.43 -21.52 -23.63
CA GLU A 278 25.86 -21.21 -23.57
C GLU A 278 26.62 -21.87 -24.71
N GLY A 279 27.67 -21.21 -25.19
CA GLY A 279 28.43 -21.57 -26.38
C GLY A 279 28.07 -20.72 -27.60
N LEU A 280 28.87 -20.86 -28.67
CA LEU A 280 28.65 -20.16 -29.93
C LEU A 280 27.75 -21.01 -30.84
N TRP A 281 26.57 -20.49 -31.15
CA TRP A 281 25.54 -21.23 -31.90
C TRP A 281 24.94 -20.38 -33.01
N ARG A 282 24.58 -21.03 -34.14
CA ARG A 282 23.73 -20.46 -35.18
C ARG A 282 22.29 -20.88 -34.92
N TYR A 283 21.49 -20.01 -34.34
CA TYR A 283 20.07 -20.27 -34.08
C TYR A 283 19.27 -20.16 -35.37
N ARG A 284 18.41 -21.14 -35.64
CA ARG A 284 17.48 -21.14 -36.76
C ARG A 284 16.04 -21.11 -36.23
N MET A 285 15.31 -20.06 -36.62
CA MET A 285 13.92 -19.84 -36.25
C MET A 285 13.00 -20.23 -37.41
N ALA A 286 11.82 -20.77 -37.07
CA ALA A 286 10.78 -21.18 -38.00
C ALA A 286 9.43 -20.54 -37.63
N ASP A 287 8.53 -20.47 -38.61
CA ASP A 287 7.17 -19.94 -38.45
C ASP A 287 7.12 -18.53 -37.83
N LEU A 288 8.01 -17.65 -38.28
CA LEU A 288 8.08 -16.25 -37.81
C LEU A 288 6.86 -15.45 -38.28
N PRO A 289 6.33 -14.53 -37.45
CA PRO A 289 5.23 -13.65 -37.85
C PRO A 289 5.67 -12.65 -38.92
N ALA A 290 4.71 -12.13 -39.70
CA ALA A 290 5.00 -11.05 -40.65
C ALA A 290 5.52 -9.78 -39.93
N GLY A 291 6.54 -9.13 -40.50
CA GLY A 291 7.10 -7.88 -39.94
C GLY A 291 7.90 -8.06 -38.63
N TRP A 292 8.30 -9.29 -38.31
CA TRP A 292 9.08 -9.59 -37.11
C TRP A 292 10.41 -8.83 -37.04
N ALA A 293 10.87 -8.62 -35.81
CA ALA A 293 12.22 -8.12 -35.51
C ALA A 293 12.78 -8.86 -34.29
N LEU A 294 14.10 -9.01 -34.23
CA LEU A 294 14.80 -9.70 -33.14
C LEU A 294 15.56 -8.70 -32.27
N TYR A 295 15.42 -8.86 -30.96
CA TYR A 295 16.08 -8.02 -29.97
C TYR A 295 16.81 -8.91 -28.94
N ALA A 296 18.00 -8.52 -28.52
CA ALA A 296 18.61 -9.02 -27.30
C ALA A 296 18.10 -8.17 -26.12
N VAL A 297 17.53 -8.81 -25.11
CA VAL A 297 16.79 -8.17 -24.01
C VAL A 297 17.26 -8.60 -22.61
N SER A 298 18.42 -9.27 -22.52
CA SER A 298 19.02 -9.64 -21.22
C SER A 298 19.28 -8.45 -20.28
N THR A 299 19.43 -7.26 -20.83
CA THR A 299 19.56 -6.03 -20.06
C THR A 299 18.38 -5.13 -20.42
N PRO A 300 17.31 -5.08 -19.60
CA PRO A 300 16.05 -4.45 -19.99
C PRO A 300 16.13 -2.97 -20.39
N PHE A 301 17.05 -2.21 -19.78
CA PHE A 301 17.28 -0.79 -20.09
C PHE A 301 18.37 -0.56 -21.14
N ALA A 302 18.92 -1.63 -21.72
CA ALA A 302 19.86 -1.57 -22.83
C ALA A 302 19.59 -2.68 -23.87
N PRO A 303 18.35 -2.77 -24.40
CA PRO A 303 18.03 -3.72 -25.46
C PRO A 303 18.85 -3.41 -26.72
N VAL A 304 19.15 -4.46 -27.48
CA VAL A 304 19.89 -4.34 -28.75
C VAL A 304 19.09 -4.97 -29.87
N ARG A 305 18.80 -4.21 -30.92
CA ARG A 305 18.19 -4.73 -32.15
C ARG A 305 19.22 -5.55 -32.92
N LEU A 306 18.86 -6.76 -33.32
CA LEU A 306 19.73 -7.68 -34.04
C LEU A 306 19.33 -7.77 -35.52
N SER A 307 20.30 -7.56 -36.41
CA SER A 307 20.14 -7.93 -37.83
C SER A 307 20.40 -9.42 -37.99
N THR A 308 19.53 -10.12 -38.72
CA THR A 308 19.58 -11.57 -38.94
C THR A 308 19.91 -11.91 -40.40
N ASP A 309 20.39 -13.13 -40.64
CA ASP A 309 20.48 -13.70 -41.99
C ASP A 309 19.26 -14.58 -42.25
N ALA A 310 18.31 -14.02 -43.02
CA ALA A 310 16.95 -14.56 -43.17
C ALA A 310 16.34 -14.89 -41.79
N THR A 311 16.12 -16.17 -41.50
CA THR A 311 15.53 -16.65 -40.23
C THR A 311 16.57 -17.17 -39.23
N SER A 312 17.85 -16.83 -39.43
CA SER A 312 18.96 -17.32 -38.60
C SER A 312 19.86 -16.22 -38.05
N PHE A 313 20.50 -16.48 -36.93
CA PHE A 313 21.45 -15.56 -36.31
C PHE A 313 22.50 -16.31 -35.47
N VAL A 314 23.73 -15.79 -35.39
CA VAL A 314 24.77 -16.35 -34.52
C VAL A 314 24.84 -15.57 -33.20
N ALA A 315 24.92 -16.31 -32.11
CA ALA A 315 24.97 -15.78 -30.76
C ALA A 315 25.87 -16.64 -29.85
N GLY A 316 26.45 -16.00 -28.83
CA GLY A 316 27.36 -16.62 -27.87
C GLY A 316 28.68 -15.84 -27.68
N PRO A 317 29.60 -16.35 -26.84
CA PRO A 317 29.50 -17.60 -26.09
C PRO A 317 28.62 -17.53 -24.85
N ALA A 318 28.27 -16.34 -24.36
CA ALA A 318 27.35 -16.19 -23.23
C ALA A 318 25.90 -16.41 -23.64
N ALA A 319 25.11 -17.02 -22.75
CA ALA A 319 23.67 -17.12 -22.91
C ALA A 319 23.01 -15.74 -22.75
N HIS A 320 22.13 -15.40 -23.68
CA HIS A 320 21.35 -14.16 -23.66
C HIS A 320 19.87 -14.47 -23.91
N ASP A 321 19.04 -13.53 -23.48
CA ASP A 321 17.60 -13.51 -23.71
C ASP A 321 17.33 -12.72 -24.97
N TYR A 322 16.48 -13.29 -25.81
CA TYR A 322 16.07 -12.76 -27.08
C TYR A 322 14.55 -12.62 -27.10
N LEU A 323 14.08 -11.60 -27.79
CA LEU A 323 12.68 -11.37 -28.05
C LEU A 323 12.48 -11.26 -29.56
N VAL A 324 11.55 -12.05 -30.10
CA VAL A 324 11.00 -11.85 -31.44
C VAL A 324 9.72 -11.04 -31.30
N ALA A 325 9.70 -9.85 -31.89
CA ALA A 325 8.54 -8.96 -31.87
C ALA A 325 7.47 -9.48 -32.84
N GLY A 326 6.23 -9.60 -32.36
CA GLY A 326 5.08 -10.04 -33.12
C GLY A 326 3.85 -10.15 -32.23
N PRO A 327 2.75 -10.80 -32.69
CA PRO A 327 1.58 -11.04 -31.85
C PRO A 327 1.98 -11.68 -30.51
N GLY A 328 1.58 -11.08 -29.38
CA GLY A 328 1.91 -11.57 -28.03
C GLY A 328 3.21 -11.02 -27.41
N THR A 329 4.06 -10.33 -28.17
CA THR A 329 5.26 -9.64 -27.65
C THR A 329 5.47 -8.24 -28.22
N LEU A 330 4.58 -7.79 -29.11
CA LEU A 330 4.51 -6.43 -29.64
C LEU A 330 3.16 -5.83 -29.26
N HIS A 331 3.18 -4.89 -28.32
CA HIS A 331 1.99 -4.30 -27.72
C HIS A 331 1.91 -2.81 -28.01
N THR A 332 0.71 -2.24 -27.95
CA THR A 332 0.50 -0.80 -28.06
C THR A 332 0.09 -0.28 -26.69
N PRO A 333 0.94 0.50 -26.01
CA PRO A 333 0.61 1.05 -24.69
C PRO A 333 -0.38 2.21 -24.82
N SER A 334 -0.95 2.62 -23.70
CA SER A 334 -1.82 3.81 -23.66
C SER A 334 -1.01 5.07 -23.39
N LEU A 335 -1.47 6.19 -23.93
CA LEU A 335 -0.82 7.49 -23.86
C LEU A 335 -1.77 8.52 -23.26
N ARG A 336 -1.24 9.39 -22.41
CA ARG A 336 -1.91 10.62 -22.01
C ARG A 336 -0.90 11.73 -21.78
N GLN A 337 -1.38 12.97 -21.86
CA GLN A 337 -0.57 14.09 -21.39
C GLN A 337 -0.42 14.03 -19.88
N ARG A 338 0.78 14.36 -19.41
CA ARG A 338 0.97 14.64 -17.99
C ARG A 338 0.12 15.85 -17.62
N GLN A 339 -0.58 15.80 -16.49
CA GLN A 339 -1.28 16.99 -16.02
C GLN A 339 -0.25 18.05 -15.63
N ALA A 340 -0.17 19.12 -16.42
CA ALA A 340 0.60 20.32 -16.07
C ALA A 340 -0.15 21.06 -14.95
N GLY A 341 -0.03 20.56 -13.72
CA GLY A 341 -0.57 21.21 -12.54
C GLY A 341 0.44 22.18 -11.94
N ASP A 342 -0.05 23.21 -11.26
CA ASP A 342 0.74 24.11 -10.41
C ASP A 342 1.17 23.44 -9.08
N ILE A 343 1.45 22.14 -9.12
CA ILE A 343 1.76 21.35 -7.93
C ILE A 343 3.14 21.66 -7.37
N LEU A 344 4.01 22.23 -8.22
CA LEU A 344 5.35 22.66 -7.83
C LEU A 344 5.38 24.07 -7.23
N ALA A 345 4.41 24.94 -7.54
CA ALA A 345 4.45 26.29 -7.00
C ALA A 345 4.35 26.30 -5.48
N PRO A 346 5.14 27.16 -4.82
CA PRO A 346 5.00 27.39 -3.40
C PRO A 346 3.60 27.87 -3.06
N ARG A 347 2.98 27.24 -2.07
CA ARG A 347 1.66 27.64 -1.53
C ARG A 347 1.81 28.18 -0.13
N VAL A 348 0.77 28.89 0.30
CA VAL A 348 0.63 29.38 1.66
C VAL A 348 -0.55 28.62 2.28
N ALA A 349 -0.27 27.51 2.98
CA ALA A 349 -1.29 26.63 3.54
C ALA A 349 -0.89 26.14 4.94
N ASP A 350 -1.85 26.11 5.86
CA ASP A 350 -1.74 25.50 7.20
C ASP A 350 -2.09 23.99 7.16
N ALA A 351 -2.93 23.58 6.20
CA ALA A 351 -3.31 22.19 5.97
C ALA A 351 -3.43 21.84 4.48
N LEU A 352 -3.00 20.64 4.12
CA LEU A 352 -3.15 20.05 2.80
C LEU A 352 -4.15 18.90 2.84
N TYR A 353 -5.14 18.94 1.95
CA TYR A 353 -6.08 17.85 1.74
C TYR A 353 -5.74 17.17 0.42
N VAL A 354 -5.13 15.99 0.49
CA VAL A 354 -4.77 15.18 -0.68
C VAL A 354 -5.96 14.28 -1.02
N ALA A 355 -6.53 14.46 -2.21
CA ALA A 355 -7.73 13.77 -2.66
C ALA A 355 -7.68 13.56 -4.19
N PRO A 356 -8.36 12.53 -4.74
CA PRO A 356 -8.62 12.45 -6.18
C PRO A 356 -9.21 13.78 -6.70
N ALA A 357 -8.79 14.24 -7.88
CA ALA A 357 -9.24 15.52 -8.42
C ALA A 357 -10.77 15.60 -8.55
N ALA A 358 -11.40 14.47 -8.91
CA ALA A 358 -12.85 14.33 -9.03
C ALA A 358 -13.62 14.53 -7.71
N TRP A 359 -12.93 14.51 -6.55
CA TRP A 359 -13.56 14.63 -5.23
C TRP A 359 -13.42 16.03 -4.62
N HIS A 360 -12.72 16.95 -5.29
CA HIS A 360 -12.49 18.30 -4.77
C HIS A 360 -13.78 19.09 -4.55
N GLU A 361 -14.81 18.88 -5.39
CA GLU A 361 -16.13 19.52 -5.21
C GLU A 361 -16.83 19.02 -3.95
N ALA A 362 -16.85 17.69 -3.71
CA ALA A 362 -17.42 17.10 -2.50
C ALA A 362 -16.68 17.53 -1.22
N LEU A 363 -15.39 17.82 -1.33
CA LEU A 363 -14.54 18.31 -0.23
C LEU A 363 -14.72 19.82 0.05
N ALA A 364 -15.11 20.60 -0.96
CA ALA A 364 -15.13 22.07 -0.89
C ALA A 364 -15.89 22.66 0.31
N PRO A 365 -17.05 22.11 0.77
CA PRO A 365 -17.74 22.64 1.95
C PRO A 365 -16.90 22.59 3.23
N LEU A 366 -16.12 21.51 3.42
CA LEU A 366 -15.22 21.39 4.58
C LEU A 366 -14.10 22.43 4.49
N LEU A 367 -13.50 22.61 3.31
CA LEU A 367 -12.43 23.59 3.12
C LEU A 367 -12.91 25.02 3.39
N ALA A 368 -14.08 25.38 2.84
CA ALA A 368 -14.71 26.67 3.10
C ALA A 368 -14.97 26.88 4.60
N HIS A 369 -15.41 25.83 5.31
CA HIS A 369 -15.60 25.87 6.75
C HIS A 369 -14.28 26.11 7.50
N ARG A 370 -13.20 25.41 7.15
CA ARG A 370 -11.87 25.62 7.75
C ARG A 370 -11.31 27.01 7.47
N THR A 371 -11.54 27.55 6.28
CA THR A 371 -11.20 28.95 5.95
C THR A 371 -11.98 29.95 6.80
N ALA A 372 -13.27 29.72 7.03
CA ALA A 372 -14.06 30.55 7.94
C ALA A 372 -13.58 30.47 9.40
N GLN A 373 -12.97 29.35 9.81
CA GLN A 373 -12.29 29.20 11.11
C GLN A 373 -10.90 29.84 11.17
N GLY A 374 -10.42 30.44 10.07
CA GLY A 374 -9.15 31.15 9.98
C GLY A 374 -7.96 30.33 9.47
N PHE A 375 -8.18 29.08 9.04
CA PHE A 375 -7.11 28.25 8.46
C PHE A 375 -6.94 28.49 6.96
N ARG A 376 -5.70 28.53 6.48
CA ARG A 376 -5.40 28.47 5.05
C ARG A 376 -5.34 27.00 4.64
N VAL A 377 -6.26 26.54 3.81
CA VAL A 377 -6.33 25.13 3.41
C VAL A 377 -6.26 25.01 1.89
N SER A 378 -5.64 23.93 1.41
CA SER A 378 -5.57 23.64 -0.03
C SER A 378 -5.97 22.20 -0.30
N ALA A 379 -6.89 22.00 -1.25
CA ALA A 379 -7.03 20.71 -1.91
C ALA A 379 -5.83 20.49 -2.84
N VAL A 380 -5.35 19.25 -2.91
CA VAL A 380 -4.26 18.82 -3.79
C VAL A 380 -4.74 17.57 -4.51
N ALA A 381 -4.63 17.59 -5.85
CA ALA A 381 -5.02 16.46 -6.68
C ALA A 381 -3.99 15.33 -6.52
N LEU A 382 -4.47 14.15 -6.09
CA LEU A 382 -3.64 12.96 -5.92
C LEU A 382 -2.97 12.52 -7.24
N ASP A 383 -3.71 12.56 -8.36
CA ASP A 383 -3.18 12.17 -9.67
C ASP A 383 -2.02 13.07 -10.11
N ALA A 384 -2.08 14.37 -9.77
CA ALA A 384 -1.00 15.31 -10.06
C ALA A 384 0.26 15.02 -9.22
N ILE A 385 0.11 14.46 -8.01
CA ILE A 385 1.25 13.98 -7.21
C ILE A 385 1.91 12.80 -7.92
N TYR A 386 1.13 11.81 -8.34
CA TYR A 386 1.68 10.64 -9.03
C TYR A 386 2.34 11.00 -10.36
N ASP A 387 1.70 11.86 -11.16
CA ASP A 387 2.28 12.39 -12.41
C ASP A 387 3.64 13.05 -12.20
N GLN A 388 3.83 13.71 -11.05
CA GLN A 388 5.03 14.49 -10.77
C GLN A 388 6.16 13.67 -10.11
N TRP A 389 5.84 12.71 -9.24
CA TRP A 389 6.83 11.99 -8.42
C TRP A 389 6.93 10.49 -8.66
N SER A 390 6.06 9.90 -9.48
CA SER A 390 6.06 8.47 -9.84
C SER A 390 5.70 8.19 -11.31
N ASP A 391 5.77 9.20 -12.18
CA ASP A 391 5.40 9.11 -13.60
C ASP A 391 3.96 8.57 -13.82
N GLY A 392 3.07 8.80 -12.85
CA GLY A 392 1.67 8.38 -12.88
C GLY A 392 1.37 7.06 -12.16
N ALA A 393 2.38 6.37 -11.60
CA ALA A 393 2.17 5.14 -10.82
C ALA A 393 1.60 5.44 -9.42
N VAL A 394 0.76 4.55 -8.89
CA VAL A 394 0.38 4.60 -7.47
C VAL A 394 1.63 4.28 -6.64
N ASP A 395 2.08 5.26 -5.85
CA ASP A 395 3.30 5.14 -5.04
C ASP A 395 3.14 5.94 -3.73
N PRO A 396 3.16 5.29 -2.54
CA PRO A 396 3.16 6.02 -1.27
C PRO A 396 4.36 6.97 -1.14
N GLU A 397 5.52 6.63 -1.71
CA GLU A 397 6.68 7.52 -1.66
C GLU A 397 6.47 8.79 -2.50
N ALA A 398 5.65 8.76 -3.56
CA ALA A 398 5.31 9.96 -4.31
C ALA A 398 4.56 10.99 -3.45
N ILE A 399 3.63 10.53 -2.61
CA ILE A 399 2.92 11.39 -1.65
C ILE A 399 3.89 11.94 -0.61
N ARG A 400 4.78 11.10 -0.07
CA ARG A 400 5.80 11.55 0.90
C ARG A 400 6.76 12.57 0.29
N ARG A 401 7.22 12.37 -0.95
CA ARG A 401 8.05 13.35 -1.69
C ARG A 401 7.32 14.67 -1.91
N PHE A 402 6.02 14.65 -2.18
CA PHE A 402 5.20 15.86 -2.21
C PHE A 402 5.16 16.58 -0.85
N VAL A 403 5.02 15.85 0.26
CA VAL A 403 5.05 16.44 1.61
C VAL A 403 6.43 17.06 1.90
N ILE A 404 7.52 16.37 1.55
CA ILE A 404 8.89 16.91 1.63
C ILE A 404 9.02 18.19 0.81
N HIS A 405 8.51 18.22 -0.43
CA HIS A 405 8.50 19.41 -1.27
C HIS A 405 7.73 20.57 -0.60
N SER A 406 6.57 20.29 -0.01
CA SER A 406 5.75 21.30 0.66
C SER A 406 6.43 21.94 1.87
N ALA A 407 7.39 21.25 2.50
CA ALA A 407 8.18 21.78 3.60
C ALA A 407 9.13 22.91 3.18
N THR A 408 9.37 23.09 1.88
CA THR A 408 10.21 24.16 1.32
C THR A 408 9.45 25.47 1.07
N TRP A 409 8.14 25.47 1.23
CA TRP A 409 7.31 26.65 0.95
C TRP A 409 7.51 27.77 1.98
N PRO A 410 7.23 29.04 1.63
CA PRO A 410 7.35 30.17 2.55
C PRO A 410 6.57 30.00 3.85
N THR A 411 5.44 29.28 3.80
CA THR A 411 4.73 28.83 4.98
C THR A 411 4.41 27.35 4.83
N PRO A 412 5.24 26.48 5.41
CA PRO A 412 5.01 25.04 5.38
C PRO A 412 3.70 24.65 6.07
N PRO A 413 2.96 23.68 5.52
CA PRO A 413 1.77 23.14 6.18
C PRO A 413 2.13 22.45 7.50
N GLN A 414 1.17 22.45 8.43
CA GLN A 414 1.27 21.77 9.72
C GLN A 414 0.38 20.52 9.78
N HIS A 415 -0.52 20.36 8.82
CA HIS A 415 -1.49 19.26 8.77
C HIS A 415 -1.56 18.65 7.38
N LEU A 416 -1.67 17.33 7.32
CA LEU A 416 -1.93 16.55 6.12
C LEU A 416 -3.22 15.75 6.33
N VAL A 417 -4.15 15.86 5.40
CA VAL A 417 -5.40 15.12 5.39
C VAL A 417 -5.44 14.23 4.16
N LEU A 418 -5.46 12.92 4.37
CA LEU A 418 -5.59 11.91 3.33
C LEU A 418 -7.08 11.64 3.09
N VAL A 419 -7.60 12.03 1.94
CA VAL A 419 -9.02 11.89 1.60
C VAL A 419 -9.21 10.69 0.68
N GLY A 420 -9.39 9.52 1.30
CA GLY A 420 -9.52 8.24 0.64
C GLY A 420 -9.16 7.10 1.57
N ASP A 421 -9.84 5.98 1.40
CA ASP A 421 -9.45 4.73 2.02
C ASP A 421 -8.22 4.10 1.34
N GLY A 422 -7.62 3.09 1.97
CA GLY A 422 -6.48 2.34 1.43
C GLY A 422 -6.50 0.89 1.90
N THR A 423 -5.90 -0.01 1.13
CA THR A 423 -5.80 -1.44 1.48
C THR A 423 -4.40 -1.99 1.27
N SER A 424 -4.01 -3.01 2.02
CA SER A 424 -2.80 -3.79 1.73
C SER A 424 -2.95 -4.72 0.53
N ASP A 425 -4.18 -4.92 0.04
CA ASP A 425 -4.54 -5.81 -1.09
C ASP A 425 -5.25 -5.05 -2.22
N PRO A 426 -4.56 -4.16 -2.93
CA PRO A 426 -5.17 -3.35 -3.99
C PRO A 426 -5.60 -4.17 -5.22
N HIS A 427 -5.16 -5.42 -5.32
CA HIS A 427 -5.45 -6.33 -6.44
C HIS A 427 -6.52 -7.37 -6.11
N ASP A 428 -7.09 -7.35 -4.90
CA ASP A 428 -8.06 -8.33 -4.37
C ASP A 428 -7.57 -9.79 -4.46
N TRP A 429 -6.28 -10.01 -4.19
CA TRP A 429 -5.65 -11.33 -4.16
C TRP A 429 -6.22 -12.26 -3.10
N THR A 430 -6.73 -11.69 -1.99
CA THR A 430 -7.41 -12.44 -0.92
C THR A 430 -8.90 -12.69 -1.19
N ALA A 431 -9.43 -12.23 -2.32
CA ALA A 431 -10.83 -12.37 -2.74
C ALA A 431 -11.83 -11.94 -1.66
N ARG A 432 -11.59 -10.76 -1.08
CA ARG A 432 -12.46 -10.12 -0.07
C ARG A 432 -13.49 -9.20 -0.70
N GLY A 433 -13.42 -9.02 -2.02
CA GLY A 433 -14.43 -8.35 -2.82
C GLY A 433 -14.19 -6.85 -2.97
N PRO A 434 -15.07 -6.18 -3.74
CA PRO A 434 -14.81 -4.85 -4.31
C PRO A 434 -14.88 -3.70 -3.30
N ASN A 435 -15.22 -3.97 -2.05
CA ASN A 435 -15.34 -2.95 -1.01
C ASN A 435 -13.97 -2.53 -0.44
N ASN A 436 -12.88 -3.22 -0.77
CA ASN A 436 -11.52 -2.93 -0.29
C ASN A 436 -10.78 -2.05 -1.31
N LEU A 437 -11.26 -0.82 -1.52
CA LEU A 437 -10.70 0.08 -2.53
C LEU A 437 -9.41 0.73 -2.04
N ASN A 438 -8.41 0.79 -2.92
CA ASN A 438 -7.16 1.51 -2.67
C ASN A 438 -7.18 2.90 -3.32
N ILE A 439 -7.78 3.88 -2.64
CA ILE A 439 -7.85 5.27 -3.14
C ILE A 439 -6.54 6.01 -2.85
N ILE A 440 -6.08 5.96 -1.60
CA ILE A 440 -4.77 6.43 -1.18
C ILE A 440 -4.06 5.26 -0.50
N PRO A 441 -2.93 4.77 -1.03
CA PRO A 441 -2.24 3.62 -0.47
C PRO A 441 -1.91 3.86 1.00
N PRO A 442 -1.99 2.84 1.87
CA PRO A 442 -1.37 2.93 3.18
C PRO A 442 0.16 2.99 3.01
N TYR A 443 0.83 3.80 3.83
CA TYR A 443 2.29 3.73 3.91
C TYR A 443 2.67 2.49 4.73
N LEU A 444 2.85 1.35 4.06
CA LEU A 444 3.20 0.09 4.70
C LEU A 444 4.69 0.05 5.03
N ALA A 445 5.00 -0.13 6.32
CA ALA A 445 6.38 -0.18 6.79
C ALA A 445 6.52 -1.19 7.94
N VAL A 446 7.73 -1.76 8.08
CA VAL A 446 8.05 -2.64 9.22
C VAL A 446 8.28 -1.77 10.45
N VAL A 447 7.19 -1.43 11.13
CA VAL A 447 7.17 -0.50 12.28
C VAL A 447 6.55 -1.11 13.53
N ASP A 448 5.94 -2.29 13.42
CA ASP A 448 5.32 -3.00 14.53
C ASP A 448 6.20 -4.19 14.96
N PRO A 449 6.64 -4.28 16.22
CA PRO A 449 7.52 -5.35 16.66
C PRO A 449 6.84 -6.73 16.72
N TRP A 450 5.51 -6.81 16.71
CA TRP A 450 4.75 -8.06 16.73
C TRP A 450 4.13 -8.41 15.39
N LEU A 451 3.69 -7.43 14.60
CA LEU A 451 3.10 -7.66 13.27
C LEU A 451 4.11 -7.54 12.15
N GLY A 452 5.24 -6.87 12.34
CA GLY A 452 6.16 -6.51 11.26
C GLY A 452 5.61 -5.32 10.47
N GLU A 453 5.16 -5.58 9.23
CA GLU A 453 4.58 -4.57 8.35
C GLU A 453 3.21 -4.10 8.85
N ALA A 454 3.04 -2.79 9.02
CA ALA A 454 1.78 -2.17 9.41
C ALA A 454 1.60 -0.81 8.70
N PRO A 455 0.35 -0.33 8.52
CA PRO A 455 0.09 1.01 8.01
C PRO A 455 0.60 2.10 8.95
N CYS A 456 1.41 3.00 8.43
CA CYS A 456 1.97 4.15 9.13
C CYS A 456 1.59 5.44 8.40
N ASP A 457 0.37 5.93 8.54
CA ASP A 457 -0.01 7.19 7.86
C ASP A 457 0.87 8.37 8.31
N THR A 458 1.35 8.36 9.56
CA THR A 458 2.31 9.36 10.03
C THR A 458 3.64 9.34 9.27
N CYS A 459 3.99 8.23 8.61
CA CYS A 459 5.22 8.12 7.81
C CYS A 459 5.19 9.02 6.57
N TYR A 460 4.03 9.41 6.05
CA TYR A 460 3.92 10.46 5.02
C TYR A 460 4.45 11.81 5.51
N ALA A 461 4.38 12.07 6.81
CA ALA A 461 4.78 13.33 7.45
C ALA A 461 6.11 13.24 8.22
N ARG A 462 6.78 12.08 8.21
CA ARG A 462 8.12 11.87 8.77
C ARG A 462 9.15 12.16 7.71
N ILE A 463 9.67 13.38 7.73
CA ILE A 463 10.44 13.98 6.64
C ILE A 463 11.86 14.39 7.05
N ALA A 464 12.25 14.18 8.31
CA ALA A 464 13.57 14.60 8.79
C ALA A 464 14.71 13.71 8.25
N THR A 465 14.40 12.46 7.92
CA THR A 465 15.33 11.42 7.47
C THR A 465 14.88 10.81 6.12
N PRO A 466 15.78 10.18 5.34
CA PRO A 466 15.39 9.48 4.11
C PRO A 466 14.39 8.35 4.38
N ASP A 467 14.66 7.52 5.39
CA ASP A 467 13.76 6.48 5.87
C ASP A 467 12.86 7.03 6.98
N PRO A 468 11.53 7.09 6.82
CA PRO A 468 10.63 7.63 7.84
C PRO A 468 10.65 6.86 9.16
N ARG A 469 11.20 5.64 9.20
CA ARG A 469 11.34 4.85 10.43
C ARG A 469 12.41 5.40 11.38
N ASP A 470 13.37 6.15 10.83
CA ASP A 470 14.44 6.80 11.59
C ASP A 470 14.02 8.16 12.15
N ASP A 471 12.85 8.68 11.76
CA ASP A 471 12.27 9.93 12.27
C ASP A 471 11.20 9.60 13.31
N PRO A 472 11.44 9.81 14.62
CA PRO A 472 10.56 9.36 15.68
C PRO A 472 9.25 10.15 15.77
N LEU A 473 9.16 11.36 15.20
CA LEU A 473 7.95 12.18 15.30
C LEU A 473 7.59 12.82 13.95
N PRO A 474 6.33 12.75 13.51
CA PRO A 474 5.94 13.37 12.25
C PRO A 474 6.00 14.91 12.35
N ALA A 475 6.47 15.55 11.29
CA ALA A 475 6.55 17.02 11.19
C ALA A 475 5.16 17.67 11.07
N LEU A 476 4.20 16.97 10.46
CA LEU A 476 2.82 17.40 10.29
C LEU A 476 1.89 16.47 11.07
N ALA A 477 0.77 17.00 11.57
CA ALA A 477 -0.30 16.15 12.07
C ALA A 477 -1.05 15.52 10.89
N VAL A 478 -1.25 14.20 10.94
CA VAL A 478 -1.89 13.46 9.85
C VAL A 478 -3.28 12.98 10.28
N GLY A 479 -4.28 13.17 9.43
CA GLY A 479 -5.57 12.50 9.55
C GLY A 479 -6.00 11.87 8.22
N ARG A 480 -6.86 10.86 8.31
CA ARG A 480 -7.44 10.16 7.16
C ARG A 480 -8.95 10.25 7.19
N LEU A 481 -9.55 10.58 6.05
CA LEU A 481 -10.98 10.40 5.79
C LEU A 481 -11.12 9.12 4.94
N PRO A 482 -11.42 7.95 5.53
CA PRO A 482 -11.33 6.64 4.87
C PRO A 482 -12.58 6.35 4.00
N VAL A 483 -12.89 7.29 3.12
CA VAL A 483 -14.05 7.22 2.23
C VAL A 483 -13.67 6.53 0.93
N LYS A 484 -14.61 5.77 0.37
CA LYS A 484 -14.44 4.97 -0.84
C LYS A 484 -15.15 5.58 -2.05
N SER A 485 -15.95 6.63 -1.84
CA SER A 485 -16.67 7.34 -2.91
C SER A 485 -16.91 8.81 -2.59
N ALA A 486 -17.24 9.60 -3.62
CA ALA A 486 -17.64 11.01 -3.46
C ALA A 486 -18.92 11.17 -2.62
N ALA A 487 -19.82 10.17 -2.64
CA ALA A 487 -21.03 10.18 -1.83
C ALA A 487 -20.73 9.99 -0.35
N GLU A 488 -19.86 9.03 0.00
CA GLU A 488 -19.36 8.86 1.37
C GLU A 488 -18.60 10.10 1.85
N LEU A 489 -17.77 10.70 0.98
CA LEU A 489 -17.08 11.95 1.28
C LEU A 489 -18.07 13.08 1.61
N THR A 490 -19.12 13.24 0.80
CA THR A 490 -20.15 14.27 1.03
C THR A 490 -20.85 14.07 2.37
N ALA A 491 -21.19 12.82 2.71
CA ALA A 491 -21.82 12.47 3.99
C ALA A 491 -20.89 12.79 5.18
N LEU A 492 -19.61 12.39 5.09
CA LEU A 492 -18.62 12.66 6.15
C LEU A 492 -18.32 14.16 6.30
N VAL A 493 -18.18 14.90 5.18
CA VAL A 493 -18.01 16.36 5.18
C VAL A 493 -19.19 17.04 5.86
N THR A 494 -20.42 16.62 5.54
CA THR A 494 -21.63 17.14 6.18
C THR A 494 -21.61 16.90 7.68
N LYS A 495 -21.21 15.70 8.11
CA LYS A 495 -21.08 15.32 9.53
C LYS A 495 -20.03 16.17 10.27
N LEU A 496 -18.85 16.37 9.68
CA LEU A 496 -17.78 17.18 10.25
C LEU A 496 -18.19 18.66 10.40
N VAL A 497 -18.77 19.25 9.36
CA VAL A 497 -19.27 20.64 9.41
C VAL A 497 -20.43 20.76 10.39
N GLY A 498 -21.33 19.77 10.43
CA GLY A 498 -22.41 19.71 11.40
C GLY A 498 -21.91 19.70 12.84
N TYR A 499 -20.90 18.88 13.16
CA TYR A 499 -20.28 18.87 14.48
C TYR A 499 -19.68 20.24 14.87
N ASP A 500 -18.97 20.89 13.96
CA ASP A 500 -18.33 22.19 14.25
C ASP A 500 -19.35 23.32 14.41
N THR A 501 -20.47 23.26 13.69
CA THR A 501 -21.51 24.31 13.69
C THR A 501 -22.64 24.06 14.69
N ALA A 502 -22.73 22.85 15.26
CA ALA A 502 -23.75 22.53 16.25
C ALA A 502 -23.71 23.52 17.43
N PRO A 503 -24.86 23.93 18.00
CA PRO A 503 -24.88 24.79 19.17
C PRO A 503 -24.03 24.24 20.32
N ASP A 504 -23.42 25.14 21.08
CA ASP A 504 -22.67 24.86 22.30
C ASP A 504 -23.63 24.51 23.46
N GLU A 505 -24.52 23.55 23.25
CA GLU A 505 -25.58 23.18 24.20
C GLU A 505 -25.63 21.66 24.43
N GLY A 506 -25.90 21.28 25.67
CA GLY A 506 -26.20 19.90 26.06
C GLY A 506 -25.21 19.30 27.06
N ARG A 507 -25.75 18.66 28.10
CA ARG A 507 -24.99 17.98 29.17
C ARG A 507 -24.00 16.93 28.68
N TRP A 508 -24.19 16.42 27.46
CA TRP A 508 -23.31 15.43 26.85
C TRP A 508 -21.90 15.99 26.59
N ARG A 509 -21.74 17.30 26.35
CA ARG A 509 -20.43 17.95 26.16
C ARG A 509 -19.60 18.07 27.43
N GLY A 510 -20.23 17.91 28.60
CA GLY A 510 -19.54 17.77 29.88
C GLY A 510 -19.36 16.31 30.29
N THR A 511 -19.58 15.34 29.40
CA THR A 511 -19.41 13.92 29.70
C THR A 511 -18.17 13.37 29.00
N ILE A 512 -17.35 12.62 29.75
CA ILE A 512 -16.33 11.71 29.23
C ILE A 512 -16.78 10.29 29.53
N ALA A 513 -17.00 9.50 28.49
CA ALA A 513 -17.34 8.08 28.63
C ALA A 513 -16.04 7.26 28.66
N MET A 514 -15.90 6.39 29.65
CA MET A 514 -14.77 5.48 29.82
C MET A 514 -15.30 4.05 29.71
N ILE A 515 -14.91 3.34 28.67
CA ILE A 515 -15.28 1.94 28.42
C ILE A 515 -14.03 1.09 28.63
N ALA A 516 -14.12 0.03 29.43
CA ALA A 516 -12.98 -0.85 29.69
C ALA A 516 -13.36 -2.32 29.64
N ASP A 517 -12.43 -3.10 29.09
CA ASP A 517 -12.44 -4.56 29.06
C ASP A 517 -12.06 -5.15 30.43
N ASP A 518 -12.23 -6.46 30.61
CA ASP A 518 -11.91 -7.15 31.86
C ASP A 518 -10.40 -7.36 32.06
N PRO A 519 -9.90 -7.42 33.31
CA PRO A 519 -8.47 -7.49 33.57
C PRO A 519 -7.89 -8.87 33.23
N ASP A 520 -6.69 -8.90 32.64
CA ASP A 520 -5.99 -10.13 32.30
C ASP A 520 -4.45 -9.99 32.41
N THR A 521 -3.71 -10.86 31.72
CA THR A 521 -2.22 -10.82 31.71
C THR A 521 -1.65 -9.59 31.00
N ALA A 522 -2.43 -8.89 30.18
CA ALA A 522 -2.05 -7.63 29.54
C ALA A 522 -2.30 -6.41 30.44
N GLY A 523 -3.04 -6.58 31.55
CA GLY A 523 -3.18 -5.60 32.62
C GLY A 523 -4.61 -5.42 33.12
N ASP A 524 -4.78 -4.50 34.07
CA ASP A 524 -6.09 -4.09 34.57
C ASP A 524 -6.56 -2.81 33.86
N PHE A 525 -7.35 -3.00 32.81
CA PHE A 525 -7.83 -1.91 31.95
C PHE A 525 -8.74 -0.93 32.70
N ALA A 526 -9.63 -1.43 33.56
CA ALA A 526 -10.53 -0.61 34.35
C ALA A 526 -9.78 0.23 35.39
N ALA A 527 -8.74 -0.33 36.03
CA ALA A 527 -7.87 0.42 36.92
C ALA A 527 -7.11 1.53 36.18
N GLU A 528 -6.58 1.26 34.99
CA GLU A 528 -5.89 2.29 34.18
C GLU A 528 -6.86 3.39 33.73
N ALA A 529 -8.05 3.01 33.26
CA ALA A 529 -9.12 3.97 32.94
C ALA A 529 -9.47 4.85 34.14
N ASN A 530 -9.52 4.29 35.36
CA ASN A 530 -9.75 5.07 36.57
C ASN A 530 -8.60 6.02 36.92
N ARG A 531 -7.33 5.61 36.71
CA ARG A 531 -6.17 6.49 36.92
C ARG A 531 -6.21 7.68 35.98
N MET A 532 -6.54 7.47 34.71
CA MET A 532 -6.74 8.56 33.76
C MET A 532 -7.92 9.45 34.17
N ALA A 533 -9.07 8.85 34.52
CA ALA A 533 -10.23 9.62 34.94
C ALA A 533 -10.01 10.50 36.17
N ALA A 534 -9.06 10.16 37.03
CA ALA A 534 -8.69 10.97 38.19
C ALA A 534 -7.93 12.26 37.84
N THR A 535 -7.42 12.41 36.61
CA THR A 535 -6.72 13.62 36.15
C THR A 535 -7.66 14.64 35.49
N PHE A 536 -8.91 14.24 35.19
CA PHE A 536 -9.85 15.11 34.50
C PHE A 536 -10.31 16.27 35.40
N PRO A 537 -10.63 17.44 34.80
CA PRO A 537 -11.24 18.55 35.52
C PRO A 537 -12.49 18.11 36.30
N GLY A 538 -12.65 18.60 37.53
CA GLY A 538 -13.72 18.16 38.44
C GLY A 538 -15.14 18.53 38.00
N ASP A 539 -15.28 19.41 37.01
CA ASP A 539 -16.54 19.80 36.37
C ASP A 539 -16.91 18.88 35.19
N MET A 540 -16.08 17.89 34.85
CA MET A 540 -16.40 16.86 33.86
C MET A 540 -17.10 15.66 34.52
N ARG A 541 -18.23 15.24 33.95
CA ARG A 541 -18.91 13.99 34.32
C ARG A 541 -18.22 12.79 33.68
N VAL A 542 -17.71 11.87 34.50
CA VAL A 542 -17.14 10.61 34.01
C VAL A 542 -18.17 9.49 34.07
N TRP A 543 -18.57 8.96 32.91
CA TRP A 543 -19.42 7.77 32.81
C TRP A 543 -18.55 6.54 32.59
N ARG A 544 -18.62 5.56 33.51
CA ARG A 544 -17.87 4.30 33.44
C ARG A 544 -18.73 3.14 32.93
N VAL A 545 -18.21 2.40 31.96
CA VAL A 545 -18.74 1.13 31.46
C VAL A 545 -17.62 0.11 31.50
N PHE A 546 -17.43 -0.53 32.65
CA PHE A 546 -16.34 -1.48 32.86
C PHE A 546 -16.90 -2.90 32.91
N TYR A 547 -16.52 -3.71 31.94
CA TYR A 547 -16.88 -5.13 31.93
C TYR A 547 -15.95 -5.89 32.87
N ASN A 548 -16.52 -6.77 33.69
CA ASN A 548 -15.75 -7.73 34.47
C ASN A 548 -16.63 -8.92 34.88
N PRO A 549 -16.45 -10.11 34.27
CA PRO A 549 -17.31 -11.26 34.52
C PRO A 549 -17.21 -11.80 35.96
N SER A 550 -16.15 -11.46 36.70
CA SER A 550 -16.01 -11.85 38.12
C SER A 550 -16.92 -11.07 39.07
N GLY A 551 -17.61 -10.03 38.59
CA GLY A 551 -18.55 -9.24 39.40
C GLY A 551 -17.88 -8.29 40.39
N LEU A 552 -16.72 -7.73 40.03
CA LEU A 552 -16.03 -6.74 40.85
C LEU A 552 -16.94 -5.52 41.14
N ALA A 553 -16.86 -4.96 42.34
CA ALA A 553 -17.69 -3.81 42.71
C ALA A 553 -17.49 -2.62 41.74
N GLY A 554 -18.59 -2.06 41.24
CA GLY A 554 -18.56 -0.97 40.26
C GLY A 554 -18.34 -1.38 38.81
N SER A 555 -18.32 -2.69 38.52
CA SER A 555 -18.26 -3.25 37.15
C SER A 555 -19.58 -3.88 36.71
N ILE A 556 -19.67 -4.25 35.44
CA ILE A 556 -20.80 -4.92 34.80
C ILE A 556 -20.38 -6.35 34.46
N ALA A 557 -20.95 -7.34 35.15
CA ALA A 557 -20.62 -8.76 34.93
C ALA A 557 -21.27 -9.37 33.69
N SER A 558 -22.47 -8.91 33.33
CA SER A 558 -23.21 -9.43 32.18
C SER A 558 -22.69 -8.81 30.88
N ALA A 559 -22.16 -9.64 29.97
CA ALA A 559 -21.68 -9.19 28.66
C ALA A 559 -22.77 -8.47 27.83
N PRO A 560 -24.01 -9.01 27.69
CA PRO A 560 -25.10 -8.28 27.02
C PRO A 560 -25.37 -6.91 27.63
N ARG A 561 -25.36 -6.81 28.97
CA ARG A 561 -25.56 -5.53 29.68
C ARG A 561 -24.40 -4.57 29.47
N ALA A 562 -23.16 -5.07 29.44
CA ALA A 562 -21.98 -4.24 29.20
C ALA A 562 -22.01 -3.65 27.78
N ARG A 563 -22.35 -4.46 26.76
CA ARG A 563 -22.59 -3.99 25.39
C ARG A 563 -23.73 -2.96 25.33
N GLU A 564 -24.86 -3.22 25.99
CA GLU A 564 -25.97 -2.26 26.04
C GLU A 564 -25.54 -0.92 26.65
N GLN A 565 -24.75 -0.93 27.72
CA GLN A 565 -24.22 0.28 28.34
C GLN A 565 -23.17 0.99 27.48
N ALA A 566 -22.35 0.24 26.73
CA ALA A 566 -21.43 0.81 25.75
C ALA A 566 -22.19 1.54 24.63
N MET A 567 -23.21 0.91 24.05
CA MET A 567 -24.12 1.52 23.08
C MET A 567 -24.84 2.76 23.66
N ALA A 568 -25.28 2.69 24.92
CA ALA A 568 -25.89 3.82 25.61
C ALA A 568 -24.93 5.00 25.81
N ALA A 569 -23.64 4.74 26.07
CA ALA A 569 -22.62 5.79 26.20
C ALA A 569 -22.48 6.60 24.91
N PHE A 570 -22.52 5.94 23.75
CA PHE A 570 -22.60 6.63 22.47
C PHE A 570 -23.94 7.36 22.31
N ASN A 571 -25.07 6.65 22.43
CA ASN A 571 -26.42 7.18 22.13
C ASN A 571 -26.83 8.40 22.98
N ASN A 572 -26.37 8.47 24.23
CA ASN A 572 -26.61 9.61 25.10
C ASN A 572 -25.67 10.80 24.82
N GLY A 573 -24.58 10.56 24.10
CA GLY A 573 -23.55 11.55 23.76
C GLY A 573 -22.49 11.72 24.84
N ALA A 574 -21.26 11.95 24.39
CA ALA A 574 -20.13 12.36 25.22
C ALA A 574 -19.25 13.32 24.39
N ALA A 575 -18.51 14.24 25.04
CA ALA A 575 -17.50 15.03 24.34
C ALA A 575 -16.33 14.13 23.90
N LEU A 576 -15.92 13.24 24.81
CA LEU A 576 -14.90 12.24 24.57
C LEU A 576 -15.39 10.86 25.00
N LEU A 577 -14.97 9.85 24.27
CA LEU A 577 -15.17 8.45 24.63
C LEU A 577 -13.81 7.75 24.55
N VAL A 578 -13.37 7.14 25.66
CA VAL A 578 -12.12 6.42 25.74
C VAL A 578 -12.44 4.94 25.91
N TYR A 579 -11.92 4.11 25.01
CA TYR A 579 -11.95 2.67 25.15
C TYR A 579 -10.57 2.15 25.51
N THR A 580 -10.46 1.35 26.58
CA THR A 580 -9.20 0.73 27.03
C THR A 580 -9.41 -0.77 27.19
N GLY A 581 -8.70 -1.58 26.40
CA GLY A 581 -8.91 -3.03 26.41
C GLY A 581 -8.33 -3.74 25.20
N HIS A 582 -8.68 -5.02 25.01
CA HIS A 582 -8.35 -5.76 23.80
C HIS A 582 -9.25 -5.39 22.65
N SER A 583 -8.78 -5.61 21.42
CA SER A 583 -9.61 -5.46 20.23
C SER A 583 -9.13 -6.35 19.10
N HIS A 584 -10.07 -6.58 18.20
CA HIS A 584 -9.85 -7.04 16.84
C HIS A 584 -10.23 -5.90 15.88
N PRO A 585 -9.76 -5.86 14.62
CA PRO A 585 -10.25 -4.92 13.60
C PRO A 585 -11.77 -4.76 13.47
N TRP A 586 -12.56 -5.72 14.00
CA TRP A 586 -14.01 -5.77 13.84
C TRP A 586 -14.76 -5.80 15.18
N GLN A 587 -14.08 -5.70 16.32
CA GLN A 587 -14.74 -5.60 17.62
C GLN A 587 -13.82 -5.09 18.74
N TRP A 588 -14.42 -4.49 19.75
CA TRP A 588 -13.82 -4.18 21.05
C TRP A 588 -14.16 -5.26 22.07
N ALA A 589 -13.12 -5.78 22.73
CA ALA A 589 -13.14 -6.90 23.69
C ALA A 589 -13.58 -8.24 23.09
N ILE A 590 -13.18 -9.33 23.74
CA ILE A 590 -13.87 -10.61 23.64
C ILE A 590 -14.47 -10.85 25.03
N THR A 591 -15.78 -10.66 25.16
CA THR A 591 -16.46 -10.83 26.46
C THR A 591 -16.82 -12.31 26.68
N ASP A 592 -17.95 -12.61 27.32
CA ASP A 592 -18.48 -13.97 27.40
C ASP A 592 -18.69 -14.57 25.98
N VAL A 593 -17.98 -15.65 25.67
CA VAL A 593 -18.01 -16.35 24.37
C VAL A 593 -19.32 -17.11 24.13
N ASP A 594 -20.07 -17.40 25.19
CA ASP A 594 -21.39 -18.04 25.12
C ASP A 594 -22.52 -17.00 24.94
N SER A 595 -22.20 -15.70 25.02
CA SER A 595 -23.14 -14.61 24.73
C SER A 595 -23.42 -14.51 23.23
N GLU A 596 -24.67 -14.21 22.87
CA GLU A 596 -25.07 -13.92 21.48
C GLU A 596 -24.21 -12.80 20.84
N ASN A 597 -23.81 -11.82 21.65
CA ASN A 597 -22.83 -10.81 21.28
C ASN A 597 -21.68 -10.87 22.29
N SER A 598 -20.52 -11.35 21.85
CA SER A 598 -19.32 -11.56 22.67
C SER A 598 -18.31 -10.40 22.55
N TRP A 599 -18.83 -9.16 22.52
CA TRP A 599 -18.06 -7.92 22.37
C TRP A 599 -18.75 -6.75 23.07
N LEU A 600 -17.98 -5.70 23.38
CA LEU A 600 -18.52 -4.42 23.87
C LEU A 600 -18.98 -3.50 22.73
N LEU A 601 -18.35 -3.62 21.57
CA LEU A 601 -18.76 -2.97 20.32
C LEU A 601 -18.30 -3.83 19.14
N GLY A 602 -19.23 -4.25 18.27
CA GLY A 602 -18.93 -5.06 17.09
C GLY A 602 -19.02 -4.25 15.80
N LEU A 603 -18.53 -4.82 14.69
CA LEU A 603 -18.43 -4.15 13.38
C LEU A 603 -19.72 -3.46 12.92
N TYR A 604 -20.89 -4.06 13.14
CA TYR A 604 -22.18 -3.54 12.68
C TYR A 604 -22.95 -2.76 13.76
N ASP A 605 -22.45 -2.73 15.00
CA ASP A 605 -23.09 -1.97 16.07
C ASP A 605 -23.14 -0.45 15.78
N PRO A 606 -22.12 0.18 15.14
CA PRO A 606 -22.16 1.58 14.77
C PRO A 606 -23.34 1.97 13.85
N ASP A 607 -23.89 1.04 13.08
CA ASP A 607 -25.05 1.30 12.22
C ASP A 607 -26.33 1.57 13.03
N GLN A 608 -26.36 1.11 14.28
CA GLN A 608 -27.50 1.21 15.18
C GLN A 608 -27.41 2.45 16.09
N LEU A 609 -26.33 3.23 15.99
CA LEU A 609 -26.11 4.40 16.84
C LEU A 609 -26.99 5.58 16.41
N THR A 610 -27.71 6.13 17.38
CA THR A 610 -28.69 7.21 17.21
C THR A 610 -28.22 8.51 17.86
N ASN A 611 -26.93 8.66 18.11
CA ASN A 611 -26.38 9.87 18.73
C ASN A 611 -26.33 11.05 17.78
N TYR A 612 -26.39 10.83 16.45
CA TYR A 612 -26.48 11.85 15.39
C TYR A 612 -25.61 13.08 15.67
N GLU A 613 -26.17 14.20 16.12
CA GLU A 613 -25.44 15.46 16.38
C GLU A 613 -24.57 15.44 17.66
N ARG A 614 -24.63 14.37 18.46
CA ARG A 614 -23.91 14.19 19.74
C ARG A 614 -22.71 13.27 19.56
N LEU A 615 -21.78 13.70 18.71
CA LEU A 615 -20.65 12.89 18.28
C LEU A 615 -19.46 13.05 19.24
N PRO A 616 -18.99 11.97 19.92
CA PRO A 616 -17.74 12.00 20.66
C PRO A 616 -16.53 12.01 19.73
N VAL A 617 -15.42 12.54 20.24
CA VAL A 617 -14.08 12.15 19.81
C VAL A 617 -13.72 10.86 20.54
N VAL A 618 -13.39 9.81 19.78
CA VAL A 618 -13.06 8.49 20.34
C VAL A 618 -11.55 8.31 20.43
N LEU A 619 -11.08 7.89 21.60
CA LEU A 619 -9.72 7.43 21.86
C LEU A 619 -9.75 5.90 22.05
N ALA A 620 -9.31 5.17 21.03
CA ALA A 620 -9.26 3.71 21.08
C ALA A 620 -7.87 3.26 21.58
N MET A 621 -7.73 3.16 22.90
CA MET A 621 -6.51 2.76 23.62
C MET A 621 -6.35 1.23 23.62
N THR A 622 -6.26 0.65 22.42
CA THR A 622 -6.37 -0.80 22.15
C THR A 622 -5.43 -1.28 21.04
N CYS A 623 -5.65 -2.44 20.42
CA CYS A 623 -4.90 -2.93 19.25
C CYS A 623 -5.80 -2.98 18.00
N LEU A 624 -5.26 -2.71 16.81
CA LEU A 624 -5.85 -3.03 15.49
C LEU A 624 -7.26 -2.47 15.13
N SER A 625 -7.95 -1.77 16.02
CA SER A 625 -9.34 -1.35 15.80
C SER A 625 -9.48 -0.37 14.62
N SER A 626 -8.40 0.36 14.30
CA SER A 626 -8.27 1.27 13.17
C SER A 626 -7.40 0.69 12.04
N ALA A 627 -7.24 -0.63 11.94
CA ALA A 627 -6.47 -1.30 10.88
C ALA A 627 -7.14 -1.23 9.49
N PHE A 628 -7.40 0.00 9.01
CA PHE A 628 -8.15 0.32 7.79
C PHE A 628 -7.62 -0.39 6.55
N SER A 629 -6.31 -0.68 6.50
CA SER A 629 -5.72 -1.37 5.36
C SER A 629 -6.12 -2.84 5.24
N ARG A 630 -6.67 -3.45 6.30
CA ARG A 630 -6.88 -4.89 6.38
C ARG A 630 -8.07 -5.30 5.52
N PRO A 631 -7.88 -6.14 4.50
CA PRO A 631 -8.97 -6.59 3.64
C PRO A 631 -10.07 -7.29 4.45
N ALA A 632 -11.32 -6.89 4.24
CA ALA A 632 -12.49 -7.43 4.92
C ALA A 632 -13.68 -7.54 3.96
N MET A 633 -14.58 -8.48 4.23
CA MET A 633 -15.83 -8.61 3.45
C MET A 633 -16.70 -7.34 3.53
N SER A 634 -16.68 -6.68 4.69
CA SER A 634 -17.35 -5.40 4.92
C SER A 634 -16.65 -4.20 4.26
N GLY A 635 -15.40 -4.35 3.83
CA GLY A 635 -14.51 -3.27 3.42
C GLY A 635 -14.18 -2.25 4.51
N THR A 636 -14.50 -2.51 5.78
CA THR A 636 -14.28 -1.56 6.89
C THR A 636 -13.94 -2.28 8.19
N THR A 637 -13.15 -1.60 9.01
CA THR A 637 -12.94 -1.88 10.43
C THR A 637 -14.05 -1.26 11.29
N VAL A 638 -14.11 -1.64 12.57
CA VAL A 638 -15.07 -1.07 13.54
C VAL A 638 -14.89 0.45 13.70
N ASP A 639 -13.65 0.95 13.70
CA ASP A 639 -13.38 2.38 13.86
C ASP A 639 -13.69 3.20 12.60
N GLU A 640 -13.43 2.65 11.40
CA GLU A 640 -13.91 3.29 10.16
C GLU A 640 -15.43 3.37 10.13
N ARG A 641 -16.12 2.29 10.52
CA ARG A 641 -17.59 2.25 10.54
C ARG A 641 -18.17 3.22 11.56
N LEU A 642 -17.54 3.35 12.73
CA LEU A 642 -17.86 4.40 13.73
C LEU A 642 -17.74 5.81 13.16
N LEU A 643 -16.75 6.08 12.32
CA LEU A 643 -16.58 7.39 11.70
C LEU A 643 -17.58 7.63 10.55
N LEU A 644 -17.84 6.64 9.71
CA LEU A 644 -18.58 6.80 8.45
C LEU A 644 -20.11 6.76 8.63
N THR A 645 -20.62 6.11 9.69
CA THR A 645 -22.05 6.12 10.00
C THR A 645 -22.55 7.54 10.36
N PRO A 646 -23.83 7.91 10.11
CA PRO A 646 -24.35 9.23 10.48
C PRO A 646 -24.26 9.54 11.99
N GLY A 647 -24.45 8.52 12.85
CA GLY A 647 -24.16 8.58 14.29
C GLY A 647 -22.69 8.31 14.57
N GLY A 648 -22.36 7.54 15.62
CA GLY A 648 -20.99 7.11 15.87
C GLY A 648 -20.10 8.23 16.38
N ALA A 649 -18.92 8.40 15.78
CA ALA A 649 -17.89 9.35 16.25
C ALA A 649 -17.63 10.46 15.23
N VAL A 650 -17.18 11.65 15.69
CA VAL A 650 -16.70 12.71 14.77
C VAL A 650 -15.26 12.44 14.33
N ALA A 651 -14.49 11.73 15.16
CA ALA A 651 -13.15 11.28 14.88
C ALA A 651 -12.82 10.09 15.78
N VAL A 652 -11.93 9.22 15.30
CA VAL A 652 -11.36 8.12 16.08
C VAL A 652 -9.84 8.20 16.00
N TRP A 653 -9.17 8.26 17.14
CA TRP A 653 -7.72 8.09 17.23
C TRP A 653 -7.41 6.70 17.77
N GLY A 654 -6.89 5.84 16.90
CA GLY A 654 -6.73 4.42 17.19
C GLY A 654 -5.61 3.76 16.39
N PRO A 655 -5.30 2.49 16.67
CA PRO A 655 -4.13 1.82 16.13
C PRO A 655 -4.45 0.95 14.92
N THR A 656 -3.55 0.98 13.93
CA THR A 656 -3.49 0.03 12.81
C THR A 656 -2.72 -1.24 13.16
N GLY A 657 -1.95 -1.21 14.26
CA GLY A 657 -1.06 -2.28 14.71
C GLY A 657 -1.34 -2.76 16.13
N MET A 658 -0.39 -3.51 16.68
CA MET A 658 -0.40 -3.96 18.07
C MET A 658 0.14 -2.89 19.00
N GLY A 659 -0.18 -3.02 20.27
CA GLY A 659 0.36 -2.20 21.34
C GLY A 659 0.13 -2.84 22.70
N VAL A 660 0.53 -2.12 23.73
CA VAL A 660 0.34 -2.56 25.12
C VAL A 660 -0.23 -1.43 25.94
N LEU A 661 -0.88 -1.80 27.05
CA LEU A 661 -1.56 -0.88 27.94
C LEU A 661 -0.70 0.33 28.34
N TYR A 662 0.55 0.11 28.73
CA TYR A 662 1.45 1.20 29.14
C TYR A 662 1.74 2.21 28.03
N GLY A 663 1.90 1.75 26.79
CA GLY A 663 2.11 2.63 25.64
C GLY A 663 0.86 3.45 25.33
N HIS A 664 -0.32 2.82 25.40
CA HIS A 664 -1.59 3.51 25.19
C HIS A 664 -1.84 4.56 26.27
N ASP A 665 -1.50 4.25 27.53
CA ASP A 665 -1.61 5.20 28.63
C ASP A 665 -0.78 6.48 28.38
N ARG A 666 0.47 6.35 27.93
CA ARG A 666 1.30 7.50 27.55
C ARG A 666 0.67 8.34 26.44
N LEU A 667 0.12 7.69 25.41
CA LEU A 667 -0.55 8.37 24.31
C LEU A 667 -1.75 9.20 24.79
N GLN A 668 -2.65 8.62 25.59
CA GLN A 668 -3.80 9.37 26.13
C GLN A 668 -3.37 10.46 27.13
N ARG A 669 -2.31 10.28 27.92
CA ARG A 669 -1.80 11.32 28.83
C ARG A 669 -1.38 12.56 28.06
N GLY A 670 -0.52 12.41 27.05
CA GLY A 670 -0.09 13.54 26.23
C GLY A 670 -1.25 14.22 25.51
N PHE A 671 -2.26 13.44 25.07
CA PHE A 671 -3.49 13.99 24.50
C PHE A 671 -4.27 14.83 25.51
N PHE A 672 -4.60 14.27 26.68
CA PHE A 672 -5.41 14.95 27.69
C PHE A 672 -4.68 16.15 28.32
N ASP A 673 -3.39 16.03 28.60
CA ASP A 673 -2.59 17.15 29.13
C ASP A 673 -2.60 18.34 28.16
N ALA A 674 -2.44 18.09 26.85
CA ALA A 674 -2.53 19.12 25.84
C ALA A 674 -3.96 19.68 25.68
N LEU A 675 -4.99 18.86 25.86
CA LEU A 675 -6.39 19.29 25.81
C LEU A 675 -6.71 20.24 26.96
N TRP A 676 -6.32 19.89 28.19
CA TRP A 676 -6.59 20.68 29.38
C TRP A 676 -5.71 21.93 29.51
N ALA A 677 -4.54 21.93 28.88
CA ALA A 677 -3.68 23.12 28.80
C ALA A 677 -4.20 24.16 27.79
N ALA A 678 -5.05 23.76 26.84
CA ALA A 678 -5.62 24.66 25.84
C ALA A 678 -6.89 25.36 26.35
N PRO A 679 -7.20 26.57 25.86
CA PRO A 679 -8.52 27.15 26.05
C PRO A 679 -9.66 26.18 25.62
N PRO A 680 -10.77 26.10 26.38
CA PRO A 680 -11.87 25.21 26.03
C PRO A 680 -12.36 25.42 24.59
N GLY A 681 -12.50 24.32 23.85
CA GLY A 681 -12.95 24.35 22.45
C GLY A 681 -11.93 24.85 21.43
N SER A 682 -10.68 25.17 21.81
CA SER A 682 -9.66 25.64 20.85
C SER A 682 -8.69 24.55 20.38
N ALA A 683 -8.57 23.44 21.11
CA ALA A 683 -7.61 22.39 20.80
C ALA A 683 -8.02 21.58 19.57
N THR A 684 -7.20 21.62 18.52
CA THR A 684 -7.36 20.79 17.31
C THR A 684 -6.87 19.37 17.55
N LEU A 685 -7.53 18.37 16.98
CA LEU A 685 -7.15 16.96 17.09
C LEU A 685 -5.71 16.70 16.69
N GLY A 686 -5.22 17.34 15.62
CA GLY A 686 -3.83 17.19 15.17
C GLY A 686 -2.80 17.60 16.22
N HIS A 687 -3.06 18.67 16.97
CA HIS A 687 -2.21 19.09 18.07
C HIS A 687 -2.21 18.05 19.21
N LEU A 688 -3.39 17.52 19.54
CA LEU A 688 -3.57 16.57 20.64
C LEU A 688 -2.94 15.20 20.34
N THR A 689 -3.12 14.67 19.13
CA THR A 689 -2.50 13.40 18.73
C THR A 689 -0.97 13.53 18.66
N GLN A 690 -0.44 14.64 18.15
CA GLN A 690 1.01 14.90 18.20
C GLN A 690 1.54 15.02 19.63
N ALA A 691 0.77 15.61 20.56
CA ALA A 691 1.15 15.67 21.97
C ALA A 691 1.22 14.27 22.60
N GLY A 692 0.26 13.40 22.28
CA GLY A 692 0.30 11.99 22.67
C GLY A 692 1.52 11.25 22.13
N LEU A 693 1.82 11.38 20.83
CA LEU A 693 3.02 10.77 20.22
C LEU A 693 4.31 11.29 20.87
N ARG A 694 4.38 12.59 21.18
CA ARG A 694 5.51 13.19 21.90
C ARG A 694 5.68 12.59 23.29
N GLU A 695 4.61 12.49 24.07
CA GLU A 695 4.64 11.88 25.41
C GLU A 695 5.10 10.42 25.37
N LEU A 696 4.61 9.62 24.41
CA LEU A 696 5.08 8.25 24.23
C LEU A 696 6.59 8.20 23.91
N HIS A 697 7.05 9.06 23.00
CA HIS A 697 8.46 9.11 22.60
C HIS A 697 9.39 9.52 23.77
N THR A 698 9.04 10.57 24.52
CA THR A 698 9.87 11.07 25.63
C THR A 698 9.75 10.23 26.90
N GLY A 699 8.64 9.51 27.07
CA GLY A 699 8.35 8.68 28.24
C GLY A 699 9.20 7.40 28.34
N GLY A 700 9.98 7.05 27.32
CA GLY A 700 10.97 5.96 27.36
C GLY A 700 10.38 4.55 27.49
N SER A 701 9.17 4.32 26.96
CA SER A 701 8.41 3.07 27.15
C SER A 701 9.02 1.81 26.54
N GLY A 702 10.07 1.92 25.70
CA GLY A 702 10.71 0.79 25.04
C GLY A 702 9.85 0.09 23.97
N ILE A 703 8.61 0.53 23.75
CA ILE A 703 7.66 -0.07 22.81
C ILE A 703 7.31 0.98 21.75
N GLY A 704 8.06 0.94 20.65
CA GLY A 704 7.97 1.93 19.57
C GLY A 704 6.82 1.73 18.59
N GLY A 705 6.17 0.56 18.56
CA GLY A 705 5.11 0.25 17.58
C GLY A 705 3.99 1.30 17.51
N PRO A 706 3.31 1.59 18.64
CA PRO A 706 2.24 2.60 18.70
C PRO A 706 2.66 4.01 18.27
N LEU A 707 3.95 4.34 18.29
CA LEU A 707 4.46 5.63 17.79
C LEU A 707 4.22 5.80 16.29
N PHE A 708 4.18 4.70 15.54
CA PHE A 708 3.99 4.68 14.09
C PHE A 708 2.59 4.24 13.68
N THR A 709 1.96 3.35 14.45
CA THR A 709 0.70 2.68 14.09
C THR A 709 -0.56 3.40 14.57
N TYR A 710 -0.47 4.43 15.41
CA TYR A 710 -1.64 5.25 15.75
C TYR A 710 -1.99 6.23 14.63
N VAL A 711 -3.24 6.16 14.16
CA VAL A 711 -3.78 7.00 13.08
C VAL A 711 -5.00 7.77 13.57
N LEU A 712 -5.18 8.97 13.05
CA LEU A 712 -6.41 9.74 13.26
C LEU A 712 -7.35 9.49 12.07
N LEU A 713 -8.42 8.74 12.28
CA LEU A 713 -9.54 8.69 11.36
C LEU A 713 -10.42 9.92 11.62
N GLY A 714 -10.32 10.92 10.76
CA GLY A 714 -10.96 12.23 10.90
C GLY A 714 -10.10 13.38 10.41
N ASP A 715 -10.63 14.59 10.50
CA ASP A 715 -9.92 15.83 10.14
C ASP A 715 -9.08 16.34 11.33
N PRO A 716 -7.75 16.49 11.20
CA PRO A 716 -6.89 16.96 12.28
C PRO A 716 -7.16 18.42 12.68
N LEU A 717 -7.84 19.23 11.85
CA LEU A 717 -8.25 20.59 12.20
C LEU A 717 -9.54 20.65 13.04
N THR A 718 -10.28 19.55 13.16
CA THR A 718 -11.46 19.48 14.05
C THR A 718 -11.04 19.80 15.47
N ARG A 719 -11.81 20.65 16.15
CA ARG A 719 -11.55 21.03 17.55
C ARG A 719 -12.35 20.17 18.50
N VAL A 720 -11.74 19.72 19.59
CA VAL A 720 -12.49 19.01 20.64
C VAL A 720 -13.40 20.00 21.36
N ARG A 721 -14.72 19.82 21.21
CA ARG A 721 -15.73 20.65 21.86
C ARG A 721 -16.20 19.99 23.16
N TYR A 722 -15.79 20.55 24.29
CA TYR A 722 -16.23 20.13 25.62
C TYR A 722 -16.72 21.35 26.42
N GLN A 723 -17.53 21.10 27.44
CA GLN A 723 -18.03 22.13 28.36
C GLN A 723 -18.00 21.60 29.79
N GLY A 724 -17.38 22.35 30.70
CA GLY A 724 -17.49 22.10 32.13
C GLY A 724 -18.96 22.13 32.57
N GLY A 725 -19.39 21.16 33.36
CA GLY A 725 -20.75 21.07 33.86
C GLY A 725 -21.05 22.17 34.87
N TYR A 726 -21.57 23.32 34.43
CA TYR A 726 -22.22 24.25 35.34
C TYR A 726 -23.64 23.74 35.63
N GLU A 727 -23.89 23.29 36.86
CA GLU A 727 -25.26 23.16 37.36
C GLU A 727 -25.83 24.56 37.63
N VAL A 728 -26.65 25.07 36.72
CA VAL A 728 -27.56 26.17 37.06
C VAL A 728 -28.72 25.57 37.85
N LEU A 729 -28.60 25.54 39.18
CA LEU A 729 -29.71 25.25 40.08
C LEU A 729 -30.72 26.40 40.00
N LEU A 730 -31.75 26.24 39.16
CA LEU A 730 -32.91 27.13 39.19
C LEU A 730 -33.76 26.76 40.42
N PRO A 731 -33.97 27.66 41.39
CA PRO A 731 -34.85 27.38 42.51
C PRO A 731 -36.28 27.17 41.98
N LEU A 732 -36.88 26.03 42.33
CA LEU A 732 -38.29 25.77 42.08
C LEU A 732 -39.11 26.72 42.96
N VAL A 733 -39.62 27.81 42.38
CA VAL A 733 -40.63 28.65 43.04
C VAL A 733 -41.99 28.05 42.73
N ALA A 734 -42.43 27.11 43.56
CA ALA A 734 -43.83 26.68 43.58
C ALA A 734 -44.66 27.79 44.24
N ARG A 735 -45.73 28.23 43.58
CA ARG A 735 -46.74 29.16 44.13
C ARG A 735 -47.90 28.40 44.73
#